data_AF-A0A2P6NX85-F1
#
_entry.id   AF-A0A2P6NX85-F1
#
_cell.length_a   1.000
_cell.length_b   1.000
_cell.length_c   1.000
_cell.angle_alpha   90.00
_cell.angle_beta   90.00
_cell.angle_gamma   90.00
#
_symmetry.space_group_name_H-M   'P 1'
#
loop_
_entity.id
_entity.type
_entity.pdbx_description
1 polymer ?
#
loop_
_entity_poly.entity_id
_entity_poly.type
_entity_poly.pdbx_seq_one_letter_code
_entity_poly.pdbx_strand_id
1 'polypeptide(L)'
;MGCTNEKVSREEVDSIQQKAGRAIPEKDIQHWKNVWLKITPSGQMREEHFVRFIVENKIGTGKESDARNMFTMMDKDKNGVMEFEEFVLILVLPQTTEEVPPEQFAALCITIYDEDGDGVITREELLKFALAKAKAEGRTSDEQKEQITQVVKQLVAYIDTNADGQLTKEEIISAIYKDPYLKKVSRSVSIVTGGSRGIGRGIAQRLASEGSSVAVLVLSRNKLACQSVISSLPVQDHTQKHMAVECDVSVSSQTVDAVKSITQAMGPISILINAADADIESTLRTNLFGSIYMCKSVTRHMLSGGGSIVNIGSVVGRHGNPGQTVYAASKSGLVGLTKSLAKEVASRNIRVNMISPGFIQTDMTQEMDDKQRERVKRDILLGRFGDKEDVEEAVMFLLTCKEEGSNVDLVIVTNDYDSTMSSDGPKFNSRRSPIYGVHGAVATSQPLATQIGLDILKSGGNAADAAVAIAAALNVTEPTMTGIGGDCFCLFYSAKDKSVSALNGSGRSPQSLTYEKLEGLGFSEGHPPPFLSVYNVTVPGAAAGWCDTIEKFGSLPLSQILSPAIGLAERGYPVSTVTAHQWNDNLHQLMTGPHPEQFLTEGRAPKAGEIFKMPELAQTFREIEYRRTLVAEGKEGFYRGRIAQAIVEVVQGLGGLITLDDLAHHHSTFEKPITMNYRGYDIWETPPNGQGITALMALEILSEFDLKNATYGSAEHLHLIIESLRLAFADTREHVTDTEHYNVPVEKFLSKEYAEERRKLIDISKAQADVKTGHPFTSSDTVYFCVVDAQGNACSFINSNYHRFGSGIAPRGCGFTLQNRGGNFFMKKGHPNCYGPRKRSYHTIIPGMITKGGELYGPFGVMGGFMQPQGHVQVIVNMLDFGMDPQAALDAPRLCIMDGISEIYFEEGITQEVIDRLKDMGHRVRSDALRGWERTLYIFGRGQIITRSHAGVLCAGSDGRGDGCALGWV
;
A
#
# COMPACT_ATOMS: atom_id res chain seq x y z
N MET A 1 -36.09 -13.17 26.74
CA MET A 1 -34.90 -13.79 26.10
C MET A 1 -33.67 -13.25 26.78
N GLY A 2 -32.59 -14.03 26.89
CA GLY A 2 -31.31 -13.57 27.40
C GLY A 2 -30.19 -14.06 26.49
N CYS A 3 -29.25 -13.17 26.14
CA CYS A 3 -28.05 -13.50 25.40
C CYS A 3 -26.86 -13.42 26.35
N THR A 4 -26.13 -14.52 26.52
CA THR A 4 -24.81 -14.55 27.17
C THR A 4 -23.75 -14.66 26.09
N ASN A 5 -22.66 -13.89 26.22
CA ASN A 5 -21.56 -13.89 25.24
C ASN A 5 -20.39 -14.76 25.74
N GLU A 6 -20.74 -15.93 26.28
CA GLU A 6 -19.82 -16.86 26.95
C GLU A 6 -19.58 -18.12 26.11
N LYS A 7 -18.45 -18.78 26.36
CA LYS A 7 -18.13 -20.06 25.70
C LYS A 7 -18.85 -21.21 26.40
N VAL A 8 -19.65 -21.96 25.64
CA VAL A 8 -20.32 -23.19 26.10
C VAL A 8 -19.29 -24.15 26.69
N SER A 9 -19.59 -24.70 27.87
CA SER A 9 -18.77 -25.69 28.57
C SER A 9 -18.91 -27.09 27.95
N ARG A 10 -17.98 -28.01 28.28
CA ARG A 10 -18.07 -29.39 27.79
C ARG A 10 -19.31 -30.12 28.35
N GLU A 11 -19.61 -29.87 29.62
CA GLU A 11 -20.72 -30.48 30.36
C GLU A 11 -22.09 -30.12 29.77
N GLU A 12 -22.25 -28.90 29.24
CA GLU A 12 -23.45 -28.49 28.49
C GLU A 12 -23.59 -29.22 27.15
N VAL A 13 -22.49 -29.40 26.41
CA VAL A 13 -22.47 -30.15 25.15
C VAL A 13 -22.86 -31.62 25.39
N ASP A 14 -22.29 -32.23 26.43
CA ASP A 14 -22.57 -33.62 26.80
C ASP A 14 -24.04 -33.80 27.24
N SER A 15 -24.61 -32.83 27.98
CA SER A 15 -26.04 -32.81 28.33
C SER A 15 -26.95 -32.70 27.10
N ILE A 16 -26.56 -31.90 26.09
CA ILE A 16 -27.29 -31.78 24.82
C ILE A 16 -27.22 -33.09 24.02
N GLN A 17 -26.05 -33.75 23.93
CA GLN A 17 -25.94 -35.07 23.29
C GLN A 17 -26.82 -36.12 23.97
N GLN A 18 -26.84 -36.13 25.31
CA GLN A 18 -27.65 -37.05 26.11
C GLN A 18 -29.15 -36.83 25.89
N LYS A 19 -29.63 -35.58 25.80
CA LYS A 19 -31.03 -35.27 25.47
C LYS A 19 -31.39 -35.55 24.01
N ALA A 20 -30.46 -35.34 23.07
CA ALA A 20 -30.70 -35.52 21.64
C ALA A 20 -30.61 -36.99 21.17
N GLY A 21 -30.22 -37.92 22.05
CA GLY A 21 -30.17 -39.36 21.75
C GLY A 21 -29.11 -39.79 20.73
N ARG A 22 -28.20 -38.89 20.33
CA ARG A 22 -27.15 -39.14 19.33
C ARG A 22 -25.88 -38.36 19.62
N ALA A 23 -24.73 -39.00 19.40
CA ALA A 23 -23.42 -38.36 19.57
C ALA A 23 -23.13 -37.37 18.43
N ILE A 24 -22.43 -36.27 18.76
CA ILE A 24 -21.99 -35.25 17.79
C ILE A 24 -20.46 -35.39 17.60
N PRO A 25 -19.90 -35.43 16.37
CA PRO A 25 -18.48 -35.68 16.18
C PRO A 25 -17.56 -34.55 16.67
N GLU A 26 -16.48 -34.91 17.38
CA GLU A 26 -15.48 -33.99 17.96
C GLU A 26 -14.99 -32.88 17.01
N LYS A 27 -14.78 -33.22 15.73
CA LYS A 27 -14.29 -32.30 14.69
C LYS A 27 -15.22 -31.10 14.45
N ASP A 28 -16.52 -31.31 14.62
CA ASP A 28 -17.54 -30.31 14.31
C ASP A 28 -17.72 -29.35 15.50
N ILE A 29 -17.48 -29.86 16.73
CA ILE A 29 -17.46 -29.09 17.99
C ILE A 29 -16.26 -28.13 18.04
N GLN A 30 -15.10 -28.50 17.48
CA GLN A 30 -13.88 -27.66 17.52
C GLN A 30 -14.00 -26.33 16.76
N HIS A 31 -14.98 -26.18 15.87
CA HIS A 31 -15.13 -25.00 14.99
C HIS A 31 -16.13 -23.95 15.53
N TRP A 32 -16.73 -24.18 16.69
CA TRP A 32 -17.75 -23.27 17.25
C TRP A 32 -17.14 -22.10 18.04
N LYS A 33 -17.30 -20.88 17.52
CA LYS A 33 -17.02 -19.61 18.22
C LYS A 33 -18.11 -18.58 17.90
N ASN A 34 -19.06 -18.40 18.83
CA ASN A 34 -20.13 -17.39 18.84
C ASN A 34 -21.16 -17.62 17.70
N VAL A 35 -22.48 -17.65 17.88
CA VAL A 35 -23.38 -17.32 19.01
C VAL A 35 -24.46 -18.42 19.10
N TRP A 36 -25.05 -18.66 20.28
CA TRP A 36 -26.17 -19.60 20.45
C TRP A 36 -27.49 -18.87 20.72
N LEU A 37 -28.55 -19.20 19.96
CA LEU A 37 -29.90 -18.65 20.12
C LEU A 37 -30.85 -19.74 20.66
N LYS A 38 -31.01 -19.84 21.99
CA LYS A 38 -32.06 -20.67 22.58
C LYS A 38 -33.43 -20.00 22.38
N ILE A 39 -34.05 -20.28 21.23
CA ILE A 39 -35.44 -19.95 20.93
C ILE A 39 -36.29 -21.18 21.26
N THR A 40 -36.92 -21.19 22.43
CA THR A 40 -37.93 -22.20 22.82
C THR A 40 -39.34 -21.62 22.75
N PRO A 41 -40.10 -21.95 21.70
CA PRO A 41 -41.56 -21.89 21.70
C PRO A 41 -42.14 -23.32 21.84
N SER A 42 -43.02 -23.54 22.81
CA SER A 42 -43.93 -24.68 22.79
C SER A 42 -45.08 -24.36 21.82
N GLY A 43 -45.32 -25.18 20.79
CA GLY A 43 -46.40 -24.89 19.84
C GLY A 43 -46.43 -25.73 18.56
N GLN A 44 -47.44 -25.45 17.74
CA GLN A 44 -47.70 -26.10 16.46
C GLN A 44 -47.13 -25.29 15.28
N MET A 45 -46.42 -25.95 14.36
CA MET A 45 -45.92 -25.34 13.13
C MET A 45 -46.35 -26.11 11.88
N ARG A 46 -46.85 -25.38 10.87
CA ARG A 46 -47.33 -25.91 9.58
C ARG A 46 -46.29 -25.66 8.48
N GLU A 47 -46.32 -26.46 7.42
CA GLU A 47 -45.34 -26.40 6.32
C GLU A 47 -45.18 -24.99 5.76
N GLU A 48 -46.32 -24.36 5.45
CA GLU A 48 -46.42 -23.03 4.85
C GLU A 48 -45.66 -21.97 5.65
N HIS A 49 -45.76 -22.01 6.98
CA HIS A 49 -45.13 -21.04 7.88
C HIS A 49 -43.63 -21.30 8.04
N PHE A 50 -43.22 -22.57 8.16
CA PHE A 50 -41.80 -22.94 8.20
C PHE A 50 -41.09 -22.57 6.89
N VAL A 51 -41.69 -22.93 5.76
CA VAL A 51 -41.17 -22.66 4.41
C VAL A 51 -41.04 -21.16 4.17
N ARG A 52 -42.08 -20.40 4.50
CA ARG A 52 -42.08 -18.94 4.42
C ARG A 52 -40.96 -18.33 5.29
N PHE A 53 -40.84 -18.76 6.55
CA PHE A 53 -39.79 -18.30 7.46
C PHE A 53 -38.38 -18.54 6.92
N ILE A 54 -38.10 -19.73 6.38
CA ILE A 54 -36.79 -20.07 5.78
C ILE A 54 -36.50 -19.22 4.53
N VAL A 55 -37.49 -19.00 3.67
CA VAL A 55 -37.32 -18.23 2.42
C VAL A 55 -37.18 -16.73 2.69
N GLU A 56 -38.07 -16.12 3.47
CA GLU A 56 -38.05 -14.67 3.74
C GLU A 56 -36.79 -14.24 4.49
N ASN A 57 -36.26 -15.09 5.38
CA ASN A 57 -35.02 -14.84 6.11
C ASN A 57 -33.77 -15.40 5.40
N LYS A 58 -33.91 -15.96 4.19
CA LYS A 58 -32.83 -16.52 3.35
C LYS A 58 -31.95 -17.55 4.07
N ILE A 59 -32.57 -18.39 4.90
CA ILE A 59 -31.88 -19.43 5.67
C ILE A 59 -31.52 -20.59 4.71
N GLY A 60 -30.27 -21.08 4.78
CA GLY A 60 -29.77 -22.11 3.86
C GLY A 60 -29.66 -21.61 2.42
N THR A 61 -30.35 -22.26 1.47
CA THR A 61 -30.37 -21.84 0.06
C THR A 61 -31.39 -20.74 -0.23
N GLY A 62 -32.29 -20.42 0.72
CA GLY A 62 -33.38 -19.47 0.52
C GLY A 62 -34.43 -19.88 -0.52
N LYS A 63 -34.41 -21.13 -1.01
CA LYS A 63 -35.36 -21.62 -2.03
C LYS A 63 -36.53 -22.37 -1.38
N GLU A 64 -37.73 -22.07 -1.85
CA GLU A 64 -38.97 -22.68 -1.35
C GLU A 64 -39.00 -24.21 -1.51
N SER A 65 -38.49 -24.72 -2.63
CA SER A 65 -38.33 -26.17 -2.89
C SER A 65 -37.53 -26.88 -1.80
N ASP A 66 -36.47 -26.23 -1.34
CA ASP A 66 -35.47 -26.83 -0.46
C ASP A 66 -35.99 -26.76 0.99
N ALA A 67 -36.68 -25.68 1.35
CA ALA A 67 -37.39 -25.54 2.61
C ALA A 67 -38.56 -26.54 2.76
N ARG A 68 -39.31 -26.83 1.68
CA ARG A 68 -40.36 -27.88 1.66
C ARG A 68 -39.76 -29.28 1.81
N ASN A 69 -38.63 -29.54 1.15
CA ASN A 69 -37.87 -30.78 1.37
C ASN A 69 -37.36 -30.91 2.81
N MET A 70 -36.93 -29.82 3.46
CA MET A 70 -36.58 -29.84 4.88
C MET A 70 -37.79 -30.14 5.79
N PHE A 71 -38.94 -29.51 5.57
CA PHE A 71 -40.15 -29.74 6.39
C PHE A 71 -40.71 -31.16 6.24
N THR A 72 -40.66 -31.72 5.03
CA THR A 72 -41.13 -33.10 4.79
C THR A 72 -40.30 -34.14 5.54
N MET A 73 -39.00 -33.90 5.76
CA MET A 73 -38.09 -34.80 6.50
C MET A 73 -38.20 -34.77 8.05
N MET A 74 -39.06 -33.92 8.63
CA MET A 74 -39.25 -33.81 10.09
C MET A 74 -40.45 -34.63 10.58
N ASP A 75 -40.46 -35.08 11.84
CA ASP A 75 -41.62 -35.78 12.41
C ASP A 75 -42.85 -34.87 12.55
N LYS A 76 -44.04 -35.43 12.31
CA LYS A 76 -45.32 -34.72 12.19
C LYS A 76 -46.46 -35.51 12.84
N ASP A 77 -47.50 -34.79 13.25
CA ASP A 77 -48.76 -35.35 13.70
C ASP A 77 -49.58 -35.94 12.54
N LYS A 78 -50.76 -36.50 12.88
CA LYS A 78 -51.69 -37.17 11.96
C LYS A 78 -52.30 -36.22 10.92
N ASN A 79 -52.24 -34.91 11.15
CA ASN A 79 -52.78 -33.85 10.32
C ASN A 79 -51.68 -33.11 9.52
N GLY A 80 -50.41 -33.54 9.63
CA GLY A 80 -49.27 -32.92 8.95
C GLY A 80 -48.68 -31.70 9.67
N VAL A 81 -49.09 -31.44 10.91
CA VAL A 81 -48.60 -30.35 11.77
C VAL A 81 -47.43 -30.87 12.61
N MET A 82 -46.40 -30.05 12.82
CA MET A 82 -45.33 -30.38 13.77
C MET A 82 -45.67 -29.83 15.16
N GLU A 83 -45.71 -30.69 16.17
CA GLU A 83 -45.85 -30.31 17.58
C GLU A 83 -44.51 -30.44 18.30
N PHE A 84 -44.11 -29.40 19.04
CA PHE A 84 -42.87 -29.37 19.81
C PHE A 84 -43.09 -28.78 21.21
N GLU A 85 -42.51 -29.41 22.24
CA GLU A 85 -42.50 -28.87 23.62
C GLU A 85 -41.29 -27.95 23.89
N GLU A 86 -40.09 -28.30 23.39
CA GLU A 86 -38.91 -27.41 23.33
C GLU A 86 -38.25 -27.52 21.95
N PHE A 87 -37.80 -26.38 21.40
CA PHE A 87 -36.86 -26.33 20.27
C PHE A 87 -35.55 -25.63 20.70
N VAL A 88 -34.44 -25.95 20.04
CA VAL A 88 -33.17 -25.20 20.18
C VAL A 88 -32.61 -24.95 18.79
N LEU A 89 -32.65 -23.70 18.33
CA LEU A 89 -32.20 -23.33 16.99
C LEU A 89 -30.69 -23.03 17.00
N ILE A 90 -29.89 -24.02 16.58
CA ILE A 90 -28.42 -23.88 16.50
C ILE A 90 -28.05 -23.23 15.16
N LEU A 91 -27.75 -21.94 15.18
CA LEU A 91 -27.23 -21.20 14.02
C LEU A 91 -25.70 -21.18 14.05
N VAL A 92 -25.06 -21.91 13.12
CA VAL A 92 -23.61 -21.84 12.91
C VAL A 92 -23.35 -20.90 11.73
N LEU A 93 -22.72 -19.75 12.00
CA LEU A 93 -22.37 -18.77 10.96
C LEU A 93 -21.01 -19.13 10.32
N PRO A 94 -20.86 -19.02 8.98
CA PRO A 94 -19.56 -19.11 8.33
C PRO A 94 -18.70 -17.87 8.66
N GLN A 95 -17.38 -18.03 8.56
CA GLN A 95 -16.37 -17.20 9.22
C GLN A 95 -16.12 -15.80 8.58
N THR A 96 -17.13 -15.16 8.00
CA THR A 96 -16.99 -13.93 7.20
C THR A 96 -18.08 -12.88 7.47
N THR A 97 -18.23 -12.47 8.72
CA THR A 97 -18.82 -11.18 9.10
C THR A 97 -18.00 -10.56 10.22
N GLU A 98 -17.58 -9.31 10.05
CA GLU A 98 -16.99 -8.51 11.13
C GLU A 98 -18.04 -8.15 12.20
N GLU A 99 -17.60 -7.52 13.29
CA GLU A 99 -18.39 -7.37 14.52
C GLU A 99 -19.73 -6.64 14.30
N VAL A 100 -20.84 -7.38 14.36
CA VAL A 100 -22.19 -6.80 14.45
C VAL A 100 -22.33 -6.11 15.81
N PRO A 101 -22.58 -4.79 15.87
CA PRO A 101 -22.71 -4.08 17.14
C PRO A 101 -23.87 -4.66 17.97
N PRO A 102 -23.75 -4.79 19.30
CA PRO A 102 -24.81 -5.33 20.16
C PRO A 102 -26.17 -4.61 20.00
N GLU A 103 -26.12 -3.34 19.61
CA GLU A 103 -27.28 -2.48 19.38
C GLU A 103 -28.13 -2.90 18.16
N GLN A 104 -27.54 -3.56 17.16
CA GLN A 104 -28.29 -4.13 16.02
C GLN A 104 -28.97 -5.45 16.38
N PHE A 105 -28.41 -6.24 17.31
CA PHE A 105 -29.03 -7.50 17.76
C PHE A 105 -30.38 -7.29 18.47
N ALA A 106 -30.60 -6.13 19.07
CA ALA A 106 -31.86 -5.77 19.72
C ALA A 106 -33.03 -5.54 18.73
N ALA A 107 -32.76 -5.40 17.43
CA ALA A 107 -33.78 -5.10 16.42
C ALA A 107 -34.55 -6.33 15.90
N LEU A 108 -34.16 -7.55 16.28
CA LEU A 108 -34.71 -8.78 15.71
C LEU A 108 -35.88 -9.41 16.51
N CYS A 109 -36.35 -8.77 17.58
CA CYS A 109 -37.33 -9.37 18.51
C CYS A 109 -38.39 -8.37 19.02
N ILE A 110 -39.44 -8.15 18.22
CA ILE A 110 -40.85 -8.10 18.65
C ILE A 110 -41.73 -8.43 17.43
N THR A 111 -42.37 -9.59 17.48
CA THR A 111 -43.60 -9.94 16.74
C THR A 111 -44.18 -11.14 17.47
N ILE A 112 -45.45 -11.08 17.90
CA ILE A 112 -46.26 -12.25 18.27
C ILE A 112 -47.73 -11.82 18.35
N TYR A 113 -48.61 -12.80 18.18
CA TYR A 113 -50.04 -12.67 17.96
C TYR A 113 -50.82 -13.62 18.91
N ASP A 114 -52.11 -13.38 19.17
CA ASP A 114 -52.97 -14.16 20.10
C ASP A 114 -54.46 -13.78 19.86
N GLU A 115 -55.52 -14.58 20.05
CA GLU A 115 -55.62 -16.05 20.06
C GLU A 115 -55.91 -16.55 18.63
N ASP A 116 -56.86 -15.94 17.90
CA ASP A 116 -57.04 -16.11 16.44
C ASP A 116 -55.80 -15.63 15.65
N GLY A 117 -55.11 -14.60 16.17
CA GLY A 117 -53.93 -14.02 15.54
C GLY A 117 -53.76 -12.49 15.69
N ASP A 118 -54.21 -11.85 16.77
CA ASP A 118 -54.16 -10.39 16.97
C ASP A 118 -53.55 -9.97 18.33
N GLY A 119 -52.22 -9.99 18.41
CA GLY A 119 -51.45 -9.68 19.63
C GLY A 119 -51.39 -8.20 19.98
N VAL A 120 -52.51 -7.64 20.47
CA VAL A 120 -52.61 -6.22 20.84
C VAL A 120 -51.89 -5.94 22.16
N ILE A 121 -50.62 -5.50 22.07
CA ILE A 121 -49.94 -4.83 23.19
C ILE A 121 -50.77 -3.60 23.59
N THR A 122 -51.32 -3.58 24.80
CA THR A 122 -52.14 -2.45 25.22
C THR A 122 -51.30 -1.18 25.37
N ARG A 123 -51.96 -0.02 25.21
CA ARG A 123 -51.35 1.31 25.40
C ARG A 123 -50.60 1.45 26.72
N GLU A 124 -51.04 0.76 27.78
CA GLU A 124 -50.41 0.79 29.10
C GLU A 124 -49.14 -0.09 29.15
N GLU A 125 -49.10 -1.20 28.43
CA GLU A 125 -47.96 -2.12 28.38
C GLU A 125 -46.82 -1.57 27.53
N LEU A 126 -47.13 -0.96 26.38
CA LEU A 126 -46.14 -0.26 25.56
C LEU A 126 -45.43 0.86 26.37
N LEU A 127 -46.20 1.58 27.19
CA LEU A 127 -45.69 2.62 28.09
C LEU A 127 -44.87 2.02 29.25
N LYS A 128 -45.33 0.93 29.87
CA LYS A 128 -44.57 0.19 30.92
C LYS A 128 -43.23 -0.33 30.38
N PHE A 129 -43.20 -0.87 29.16
CA PHE A 129 -41.99 -1.38 28.53
C PHE A 129 -40.98 -0.24 28.24
N ALA A 130 -41.45 0.88 27.68
CA ALA A 130 -40.60 2.06 27.45
C ALA A 130 -40.02 2.63 28.75
N LEU A 131 -40.82 2.73 29.81
CA LEU A 131 -40.38 3.20 31.13
C LEU A 131 -39.43 2.20 31.81
N ALA A 132 -39.64 0.89 31.66
CA ALA A 132 -38.74 -0.14 32.16
C ALA A 132 -37.37 -0.08 31.47
N LYS A 133 -37.33 0.10 30.14
CA LYS A 133 -36.09 0.25 29.37
C LYS A 133 -35.32 1.51 29.77
N ALA A 134 -35.99 2.66 29.87
CA ALA A 134 -35.35 3.90 30.32
C ALA A 134 -34.75 3.79 31.75
N LYS A 135 -35.43 3.04 32.63
CA LYS A 135 -34.96 2.77 34.00
C LYS A 135 -33.79 1.78 34.06
N ALA A 136 -33.76 0.79 33.17
CA ALA A 136 -32.65 -0.17 33.05
C ALA A 136 -31.39 0.47 32.45
N GLU A 137 -31.55 1.41 31.50
CA GLU A 137 -30.46 2.13 30.83
C GLU A 137 -29.96 3.36 31.62
N GLY A 138 -30.40 3.54 32.87
CA GLY A 138 -29.90 4.57 33.80
C GLY A 138 -30.27 6.02 33.43
N ARG A 139 -31.15 6.24 32.45
CA ARG A 139 -31.48 7.59 31.93
C ARG A 139 -32.52 8.28 32.81
N THR A 140 -32.07 9.22 33.64
CA THR A 140 -32.87 9.81 34.72
C THR A 140 -33.28 11.27 34.55
N SER A 141 -32.83 11.98 33.50
CA SER A 141 -33.25 13.38 33.27
C SER A 141 -34.71 13.46 32.79
N ASP A 142 -35.43 14.50 33.22
CA ASP A 142 -36.86 14.63 32.90
C ASP A 142 -37.11 15.02 31.44
N GLU A 143 -36.21 15.78 30.82
CA GLU A 143 -36.26 16.15 29.40
C GLU A 143 -36.20 14.91 28.47
N GLN A 144 -35.41 13.90 28.83
CA GLN A 144 -35.36 12.63 28.09
C GLN A 144 -36.62 11.78 28.30
N LYS A 145 -37.20 11.79 29.51
CA LYS A 145 -38.51 11.15 29.78
C LYS A 145 -39.61 11.82 28.97
N GLU A 146 -39.58 13.14 28.84
CA GLU A 146 -40.57 13.90 28.08
C GLU A 146 -40.44 13.63 26.56
N GLN A 147 -39.23 13.58 26.01
CA GLN A 147 -39.02 13.15 24.61
C GLN A 147 -39.56 11.74 24.33
N ILE A 148 -39.21 10.75 25.16
CA ILE A 148 -39.71 9.36 25.00
C ILE A 148 -41.24 9.33 25.13
N THR A 149 -41.80 10.06 26.09
CA THR A 149 -43.25 10.20 26.26
C THR A 149 -43.93 10.82 25.05
N GLN A 150 -43.28 11.79 24.39
CA GLN A 150 -43.82 12.45 23.20
C GLN A 150 -43.81 11.53 21.97
N VAL A 151 -42.77 10.71 21.79
CA VAL A 151 -42.71 9.69 20.72
C VAL A 151 -43.76 8.60 20.94
N VAL A 152 -43.93 8.11 22.17
CA VAL A 152 -44.98 7.12 22.48
C VAL A 152 -46.39 7.69 22.26
N LYS A 153 -46.64 8.96 22.63
CA LYS A 153 -47.91 9.64 22.30
C LYS A 153 -48.15 9.75 20.80
N GLN A 154 -47.10 9.99 20.00
CA GLN A 154 -47.20 10.09 18.54
C GLN A 154 -47.49 8.73 17.88
N LEU A 155 -46.87 7.63 18.35
CA LEU A 155 -47.23 6.28 17.88
C LEU A 155 -48.70 5.95 18.20
N VAL A 156 -49.13 6.13 19.45
CA VAL A 156 -50.50 5.82 19.88
C VAL A 156 -51.53 6.62 19.06
N ALA A 157 -51.33 7.93 18.92
CA ALA A 157 -52.25 8.77 18.15
C ALA A 157 -52.29 8.46 16.64
N TYR A 158 -51.23 7.85 16.08
CA TYR A 158 -51.19 7.41 14.68
C TYR A 158 -51.85 6.04 14.47
N ILE A 159 -51.78 5.16 15.48
CA ILE A 159 -52.52 3.89 15.51
C ILE A 159 -54.03 4.17 15.66
N ASP A 160 -54.42 5.03 16.61
CA ASP A 160 -55.82 5.43 16.86
C ASP A 160 -56.53 6.04 15.62
N THR A 161 -55.78 6.53 14.62
CA THR A 161 -56.34 7.09 13.37
C THR A 161 -56.52 6.11 12.20
N ASN A 162 -55.99 4.88 12.28
CA ASN A 162 -56.07 3.89 11.19
C ASN A 162 -56.90 2.68 11.65
N ALA A 163 -58.22 2.78 11.50
CA ALA A 163 -59.18 1.84 12.10
C ALA A 163 -59.24 0.46 11.43
N ASP A 164 -58.84 0.34 10.16
CA ASP A 164 -58.85 -0.92 9.40
C ASP A 164 -57.44 -1.51 9.35
N GLY A 165 -57.18 -2.50 10.20
CA GLY A 165 -55.82 -2.91 10.54
C GLY A 165 -55.14 -3.87 9.55
N GLN A 166 -54.09 -3.39 8.88
CA GLN A 166 -52.83 -4.11 8.66
C GLN A 166 -51.74 -3.13 8.20
N LEU A 167 -50.62 -3.04 8.92
CA LEU A 167 -49.45 -2.24 8.55
C LEU A 167 -48.28 -3.16 8.23
N THR A 168 -47.62 -2.96 7.10
CA THR A 168 -46.43 -3.73 6.72
C THR A 168 -45.21 -3.36 7.59
N LYS A 169 -44.20 -4.23 7.60
CA LYS A 169 -42.93 -3.98 8.30
C LYS A 169 -42.27 -2.70 7.78
N GLU A 170 -42.31 -2.48 6.47
CA GLU A 170 -41.79 -1.30 5.78
C GLU A 170 -42.58 -0.04 6.15
N GLU A 171 -43.90 -0.11 6.33
CA GLU A 171 -44.71 1.03 6.80
C GLU A 171 -44.52 1.34 8.27
N ILE A 172 -44.35 0.32 9.12
CA ILE A 172 -44.02 0.49 10.55
C ILE A 172 -42.62 1.11 10.68
N ILE A 173 -41.65 0.63 9.90
CA ILE A 173 -40.31 1.25 9.81
C ILE A 173 -40.42 2.68 9.27
N SER A 174 -41.20 2.94 8.22
CA SER A 174 -41.44 4.29 7.66
C SER A 174 -42.20 5.21 8.62
N ALA A 175 -42.96 4.68 9.57
CA ALA A 175 -43.63 5.44 10.63
C ALA A 175 -42.72 5.73 11.84
N ILE A 176 -41.87 4.77 12.24
CA ILE A 176 -40.89 4.92 13.32
C ILE A 176 -39.71 5.80 12.88
N TYR A 177 -39.25 5.61 11.64
CA TYR A 177 -38.28 6.45 10.93
C TYR A 177 -38.98 7.49 10.04
N LYS A 178 -40.16 8.02 10.44
CA LYS A 178 -40.81 9.16 9.74
C LYS A 178 -40.05 10.44 10.08
N ASP A 179 -38.94 10.60 9.37
CA ASP A 179 -37.68 11.03 9.97
C ASP A 179 -37.74 12.46 10.53
N PRO A 180 -37.36 12.71 11.80
CA PRO A 180 -37.08 14.07 12.27
C PRO A 180 -36.06 14.82 11.40
N TYR A 181 -35.20 14.14 10.63
CA TYR A 181 -34.26 14.76 9.69
C TYR A 181 -34.82 14.99 8.26
N LEU A 182 -35.85 14.25 7.81
CA LEU A 182 -36.59 14.58 6.56
C LEU A 182 -37.20 16.00 6.63
N LYS A 183 -37.58 16.43 7.84
CA LYS A 183 -38.07 17.80 8.13
C LYS A 183 -37.07 18.91 7.77
N LYS A 184 -35.78 18.59 7.57
CA LYS A 184 -34.73 19.55 7.19
C LYS A 184 -34.74 19.87 5.68
N VAL A 185 -35.26 18.96 4.84
CA VAL A 185 -35.46 19.20 3.40
C VAL A 185 -36.88 19.67 3.10
N SER A 186 -37.91 19.10 3.73
CA SER A 186 -39.33 19.36 3.40
C SER A 186 -39.87 20.76 3.76
N ARG A 187 -39.00 21.67 4.25
CA ARG A 187 -39.28 23.11 4.44
C ARG A 187 -38.13 24.01 3.99
N SER A 188 -37.25 23.49 3.15
CA SER A 188 -36.08 24.22 2.63
C SER A 188 -36.41 25.07 1.40
N VAL A 189 -35.60 26.10 1.14
CA VAL A 189 -35.53 26.78 -0.16
C VAL A 189 -34.24 26.35 -0.86
N SER A 190 -34.39 25.67 -1.99
CA SER A 190 -33.29 25.13 -2.79
C SER A 190 -33.06 25.94 -4.07
N ILE A 191 -31.81 26.22 -4.40
CA ILE A 191 -31.41 26.70 -5.73
C ILE A 191 -30.70 25.58 -6.48
N VAL A 192 -31.15 25.28 -7.70
CA VAL A 192 -30.50 24.30 -8.60
C VAL A 192 -30.04 25.00 -9.88
N THR A 193 -28.72 25.06 -10.08
CA THR A 193 -28.14 25.59 -11.32
C THR A 193 -28.19 24.53 -12.42
N GLY A 194 -28.58 24.91 -13.64
CA GLY A 194 -28.66 23.95 -14.76
C GLY A 194 -29.82 22.95 -14.68
N GLY A 195 -30.79 23.15 -13.77
CA GLY A 195 -31.91 22.23 -13.51
C GLY A 195 -32.94 22.05 -14.65
N SER A 196 -32.60 22.43 -15.88
CA SER A 196 -33.46 22.30 -17.06
C SER A 196 -33.30 20.97 -17.80
N ARG A 197 -32.15 20.29 -17.66
CA ARG A 197 -31.84 19.00 -18.31
C ARG A 197 -30.92 18.13 -17.45
N GLY A 198 -30.78 16.85 -17.83
CA GLY A 198 -29.83 15.91 -17.22
C GLY A 198 -29.92 15.81 -15.70
N ILE A 199 -28.75 15.59 -15.06
CA ILE A 199 -28.59 15.43 -13.61
C ILE A 199 -29.24 16.57 -12.81
N GLY A 200 -29.07 17.83 -13.25
CA GLY A 200 -29.66 18.98 -12.57
C GLY A 200 -31.20 18.95 -12.54
N ARG A 201 -31.85 18.47 -13.62
CA ARG A 201 -33.31 18.31 -13.64
C ARG A 201 -33.77 17.20 -12.69
N GLY A 202 -33.06 16.07 -12.65
CA GLY A 202 -33.35 14.97 -11.73
C GLY A 202 -33.32 15.42 -10.27
N ILE A 203 -32.23 16.09 -9.87
CA ILE A 203 -32.09 16.63 -8.51
C ILE A 203 -33.19 17.66 -8.18
N ALA A 204 -33.58 18.52 -9.13
CA ALA A 204 -34.69 19.45 -8.93
C ALA A 204 -36.05 18.74 -8.73
N GLN A 205 -36.28 17.65 -9.46
CA GLN A 205 -37.49 16.82 -9.30
C GLN A 205 -37.50 16.08 -7.96
N ARG A 206 -36.36 15.50 -7.54
CA ARG A 206 -36.25 14.82 -6.23
C ARG A 206 -36.38 15.78 -5.06
N LEU A 207 -35.72 16.94 -5.08
CA LEU A 207 -35.88 17.97 -4.04
C LEU A 207 -37.34 18.43 -3.90
N ALA A 208 -38.05 18.58 -5.02
CA ALA A 208 -39.48 18.90 -5.00
C ALA A 208 -40.33 17.75 -4.44
N SER A 209 -40.05 16.48 -4.78
CA SER A 209 -40.78 15.33 -4.25
C SER A 209 -40.53 15.08 -2.77
N GLU A 210 -39.47 15.67 -2.20
CA GLU A 210 -39.11 15.66 -0.77
C GLU A 210 -39.60 16.94 -0.04
N GLY A 211 -40.45 17.75 -0.68
CA GLY A 211 -41.11 18.93 -0.09
C GLY A 211 -40.29 20.24 -0.14
N SER A 212 -39.11 20.26 -0.76
CA SER A 212 -38.33 21.50 -0.90
C SER A 212 -38.98 22.49 -1.86
N SER A 213 -38.92 23.79 -1.54
CA SER A 213 -39.31 24.84 -2.49
C SER A 213 -38.14 25.12 -3.45
N VAL A 214 -38.26 24.76 -4.72
CA VAL A 214 -37.13 24.72 -5.68
C VAL A 214 -37.15 25.88 -6.66
N ALA A 215 -36.06 26.66 -6.66
CA ALA A 215 -35.74 27.64 -7.70
C ALA A 215 -34.72 27.05 -8.68
N VAL A 216 -35.02 27.10 -9.98
CA VAL A 216 -34.12 26.66 -11.06
C VAL A 216 -33.52 27.86 -11.77
N LEU A 217 -32.18 27.92 -11.91
CA LEU A 217 -31.49 28.99 -12.64
C LEU A 217 -31.30 28.64 -14.12
N VAL A 218 -31.65 29.58 -15.01
CA VAL A 218 -31.83 29.32 -16.44
C VAL A 218 -31.27 30.44 -17.31
N LEU A 219 -30.67 30.08 -18.45
CA LEU A 219 -30.29 31.05 -19.48
C LEU A 219 -31.54 31.52 -20.27
N SER A 220 -31.58 32.80 -20.65
CA SER A 220 -32.70 33.44 -21.36
C SER A 220 -33.23 32.63 -22.54
N ARG A 221 -32.33 32.02 -23.31
CA ARG A 221 -32.64 31.19 -24.49
C ARG A 221 -33.46 29.92 -24.19
N ASN A 222 -33.49 29.46 -22.93
CA ASN A 222 -34.12 28.20 -22.52
C ASN A 222 -35.44 28.40 -21.73
N LYS A 223 -35.95 29.63 -21.63
CA LYS A 223 -37.05 30.04 -20.72
C LYS A 223 -38.29 29.14 -20.80
N LEU A 224 -38.75 28.81 -22.01
CA LEU A 224 -39.92 27.95 -22.26
C LEU A 224 -39.72 26.51 -21.73
N ALA A 225 -38.57 25.90 -22.01
CA ALA A 225 -38.27 24.53 -21.55
C ALA A 225 -38.26 24.45 -20.02
N CYS A 226 -37.74 25.49 -19.36
CA CYS A 226 -37.67 25.53 -17.90
C CYS A 226 -39.03 25.79 -17.24
N GLN A 227 -39.91 26.56 -17.90
CA GLN A 227 -41.28 26.76 -17.44
C GLN A 227 -42.13 25.48 -17.56
N SER A 228 -41.79 24.59 -18.50
CA SER A 228 -42.28 23.20 -18.51
C SER A 228 -41.72 22.37 -17.36
N VAL A 229 -40.41 22.46 -17.05
CA VAL A 229 -39.81 21.76 -15.90
C VAL A 229 -40.47 22.16 -14.58
N ILE A 230 -40.63 23.46 -14.31
CA ILE A 230 -41.28 23.96 -13.08
C ILE A 230 -42.73 23.47 -12.98
N SER A 231 -43.50 23.49 -14.07
CA SER A 231 -44.86 22.93 -14.12
C SER A 231 -44.91 21.39 -14.00
N SER A 232 -43.75 20.71 -14.00
CA SER A 232 -43.61 19.25 -13.80
C SER A 232 -42.97 18.87 -12.46
N LEU A 233 -42.69 19.85 -11.58
CA LEU A 233 -42.23 19.58 -10.23
C LEU A 233 -43.43 19.20 -9.34
N PRO A 234 -43.36 18.10 -8.57
CA PRO A 234 -44.42 17.73 -7.65
C PRO A 234 -44.55 18.76 -6.51
N VAL A 235 -45.78 18.96 -6.05
CA VAL A 235 -46.14 19.85 -4.95
C VAL A 235 -46.81 19.01 -3.86
N GLN A 236 -46.17 18.90 -2.69
CA GLN A 236 -46.70 18.18 -1.53
C GLN A 236 -47.76 18.99 -0.77
N ASP A 237 -47.53 20.29 -0.57
CA ASP A 237 -48.49 21.18 0.11
C ASP A 237 -48.53 22.61 -0.48
N HIS A 238 -49.52 23.39 -0.04
CA HIS A 238 -49.82 24.73 -0.53
C HIS A 238 -48.80 25.82 -0.09
N THR A 239 -47.82 25.48 0.73
CA THR A 239 -46.73 26.38 1.16
C THR A 239 -45.48 26.22 0.29
N GLN A 240 -45.33 25.07 -0.36
CA GLN A 240 -44.23 24.78 -1.28
C GLN A 240 -44.34 25.65 -2.54
N LYS A 241 -43.22 26.27 -2.95
CA LYS A 241 -43.14 27.14 -4.12
C LYS A 241 -42.06 26.64 -5.08
N HIS A 242 -42.32 26.76 -6.38
CA HIS A 242 -41.35 26.49 -7.43
C HIS A 242 -41.26 27.68 -8.40
N MET A 243 -40.05 28.03 -8.85
CA MET A 243 -39.87 29.12 -9.84
C MET A 243 -38.65 28.91 -10.74
N ALA A 244 -38.74 29.40 -11.97
CA ALA A 244 -37.58 29.56 -12.85
C ALA A 244 -37.07 31.00 -12.76
N VAL A 245 -35.76 31.18 -12.61
CA VAL A 245 -35.12 32.51 -12.56
C VAL A 245 -34.08 32.63 -13.65
N GLU A 246 -34.22 33.69 -14.45
CA GLU A 246 -33.33 33.99 -15.55
C GLU A 246 -31.98 34.50 -15.01
N CYS A 247 -30.93 33.72 -15.21
CA CYS A 247 -29.60 33.93 -14.66
C CYS A 247 -28.56 33.16 -15.50
N ASP A 248 -27.65 33.90 -16.14
CA ASP A 248 -26.37 33.35 -16.56
C ASP A 248 -25.44 33.27 -15.34
N VAL A 249 -25.22 32.05 -14.86
CA VAL A 249 -24.36 31.82 -13.68
C VAL A 249 -22.91 32.27 -13.91
N SER A 250 -22.45 32.37 -15.16
CA SER A 250 -21.11 32.90 -15.48
C SER A 250 -21.00 34.42 -15.30
N VAL A 251 -22.12 35.13 -15.04
CA VAL A 251 -22.19 36.58 -14.85
C VAL A 251 -22.50 36.90 -13.39
N SER A 252 -21.48 37.25 -12.61
CA SER A 252 -21.60 37.42 -11.15
C SER A 252 -22.66 38.43 -10.67
N SER A 253 -23.04 39.44 -11.46
CA SER A 253 -24.15 40.34 -11.09
C SER A 253 -25.50 39.62 -11.16
N GLN A 254 -25.72 38.82 -12.22
CA GLN A 254 -26.95 38.04 -12.37
C GLN A 254 -27.10 36.99 -11.27
N THR A 255 -26.01 36.39 -10.76
CA THR A 255 -26.11 35.47 -9.61
C THR A 255 -26.56 36.18 -8.34
N VAL A 256 -26.12 37.42 -8.12
CA VAL A 256 -26.55 38.23 -6.96
C VAL A 256 -28.03 38.63 -7.08
N ASP A 257 -28.44 39.12 -8.24
CA ASP A 257 -29.84 39.53 -8.48
C ASP A 257 -30.81 38.35 -8.46
N ALA A 258 -30.40 37.17 -8.97
CA ALA A 258 -31.18 35.94 -8.88
C ALA A 258 -31.36 35.46 -7.43
N VAL A 259 -30.26 35.36 -6.67
CA VAL A 259 -30.29 34.95 -5.24
C VAL A 259 -31.14 35.91 -4.40
N LYS A 260 -31.04 37.22 -4.65
CA LYS A 260 -31.87 38.25 -4.03
C LYS A 260 -33.36 38.06 -4.36
N SER A 261 -33.69 37.84 -5.64
CA SER A 261 -35.07 37.66 -6.10
C SER A 261 -35.71 36.39 -5.53
N ILE A 262 -34.96 35.29 -5.47
CA ILE A 262 -35.39 34.02 -4.85
C ILE A 262 -35.64 34.22 -3.36
N THR A 263 -34.71 34.87 -2.65
CA THR A 263 -34.87 35.19 -1.22
C THR A 263 -36.15 35.99 -0.96
N GLN A 264 -36.49 36.94 -1.83
CA GLN A 264 -37.69 37.77 -1.71
C GLN A 264 -38.99 37.01 -2.02
N ALA A 265 -38.99 36.07 -2.97
CA ALA A 265 -40.19 35.33 -3.38
C ALA A 265 -40.49 34.09 -2.51
N MET A 266 -39.44 33.44 -2.01
CA MET A 266 -39.50 32.10 -1.41
C MET A 266 -39.05 32.06 0.06
N GLY A 267 -38.22 33.00 0.50
CA GLY A 267 -37.65 33.03 1.85
C GLY A 267 -36.15 32.66 1.88
N PRO A 268 -35.55 32.51 3.08
CA PRO A 268 -34.12 32.24 3.25
C PRO A 268 -33.66 30.97 2.53
N ILE A 269 -32.62 31.08 1.71
CA ILE A 269 -32.05 29.96 0.95
C ILE A 269 -31.21 29.09 1.88
N SER A 270 -31.55 27.80 1.94
CA SER A 270 -30.88 26.82 2.81
C SER A 270 -30.19 25.69 2.05
N ILE A 271 -30.42 25.55 0.73
CA ILE A 271 -29.75 24.56 -0.14
C ILE A 271 -29.29 25.22 -1.46
N LEU A 272 -28.07 24.89 -1.90
CA LEU A 272 -27.56 25.20 -3.24
C LEU A 272 -26.98 23.93 -3.90
N ILE A 273 -27.48 23.61 -5.09
CA ILE A 273 -26.94 22.56 -5.96
C ILE A 273 -26.31 23.22 -7.19
N ASN A 274 -24.98 23.13 -7.31
CA ASN A 274 -24.25 23.59 -8.49
C ASN A 274 -24.12 22.44 -9.51
N ALA A 275 -25.11 22.33 -10.41
CA ALA A 275 -25.21 21.29 -11.44
C ALA A 275 -25.20 21.82 -12.89
N ALA A 276 -24.83 23.08 -13.10
CA ALA A 276 -24.65 23.66 -14.43
C ALA A 276 -23.41 23.07 -15.15
N ASP A 277 -23.56 22.78 -16.44
CA ASP A 277 -22.49 22.33 -17.33
C ASP A 277 -22.64 22.98 -18.72
N ALA A 278 -21.53 23.20 -19.43
CA ALA A 278 -21.51 23.97 -20.68
C ALA A 278 -20.36 23.64 -21.65
N ASP A 279 -20.62 23.95 -22.92
CA ASP A 279 -19.81 23.64 -24.10
C ASP A 279 -18.38 24.24 -24.03
N ILE A 280 -17.42 23.60 -24.71
CA ILE A 280 -15.95 23.70 -24.51
C ILE A 280 -15.41 25.14 -24.31
N GLU A 281 -15.84 26.10 -25.12
CA GLU A 281 -15.37 27.51 -25.04
C GLU A 281 -15.83 28.24 -23.77
N SER A 282 -16.87 27.72 -23.11
CA SER A 282 -17.54 28.30 -21.95
C SER A 282 -17.41 27.47 -20.67
N THR A 283 -16.95 26.21 -20.75
CA THR A 283 -16.93 25.24 -19.65
C THR A 283 -16.27 25.80 -18.37
N LEU A 284 -15.13 26.47 -18.46
CA LEU A 284 -14.48 27.10 -17.29
C LEU A 284 -15.32 28.24 -16.69
N ARG A 285 -15.98 29.06 -17.53
CA ARG A 285 -16.81 30.19 -17.08
C ARG A 285 -18.09 29.73 -16.41
N THR A 286 -18.74 28.69 -16.92
CA THR A 286 -19.98 28.15 -16.34
C THR A 286 -19.69 27.25 -15.14
N ASN A 287 -18.86 26.22 -15.33
CA ASN A 287 -18.70 25.14 -14.35
C ASN A 287 -17.93 25.62 -13.12
N LEU A 288 -16.81 26.32 -13.33
CA LEU A 288 -15.95 26.77 -12.23
C LEU A 288 -16.32 28.18 -11.76
N PHE A 289 -16.21 29.20 -12.61
CA PHE A 289 -16.52 30.58 -12.19
C PHE A 289 -17.99 30.76 -11.79
N GLY A 290 -18.93 30.13 -12.49
CA GLY A 290 -20.35 30.17 -12.10
C GLY A 290 -20.63 29.54 -10.75
N SER A 291 -20.00 28.40 -10.43
CA SER A 291 -20.07 27.81 -9.09
C SER A 291 -19.44 28.71 -8.02
N ILE A 292 -18.32 29.38 -8.31
CA ILE A 292 -17.70 30.38 -7.41
C ILE A 292 -18.69 31.53 -7.14
N TYR A 293 -19.32 32.09 -8.18
CA TYR A 293 -20.25 33.21 -8.04
C TYR A 293 -21.53 32.81 -7.30
N MET A 294 -22.07 31.62 -7.58
CA MET A 294 -23.25 31.08 -6.89
C MET A 294 -22.97 30.78 -5.41
N CYS A 295 -21.86 30.10 -5.09
CA CYS A 295 -21.42 29.90 -3.71
C CYS A 295 -21.26 31.23 -2.97
N LYS A 296 -20.55 32.20 -3.57
CA LYS A 296 -20.32 33.53 -2.98
C LYS A 296 -21.60 34.34 -2.79
N SER A 297 -22.58 34.18 -3.67
CA SER A 297 -23.88 34.86 -3.58
C SER A 297 -24.77 34.21 -2.50
N VAL A 298 -24.93 32.89 -2.51
CA VAL A 298 -25.82 32.17 -1.58
C VAL A 298 -25.26 32.10 -0.16
N THR A 299 -23.96 31.90 0.03
CA THR A 299 -23.34 31.80 1.38
C THR A 299 -23.72 32.99 2.26
N ARG A 300 -23.75 34.21 1.70
CA ARG A 300 -24.15 35.45 2.38
C ARG A 300 -25.56 35.39 3.00
N HIS A 301 -26.47 34.65 2.39
CA HIS A 301 -27.84 34.46 2.85
C HIS A 301 -27.97 33.28 3.84
N MET A 302 -27.06 32.30 3.77
CA MET A 302 -26.96 31.18 4.72
C MET A 302 -26.28 31.57 6.05
N LEU A 303 -25.47 32.64 6.09
CA LEU A 303 -24.63 33.03 7.26
C LEU A 303 -25.37 33.14 8.61
N SER A 304 -26.68 33.38 8.61
CA SER A 304 -27.51 33.53 9.81
C SER A 304 -28.43 32.33 10.12
N GLY A 305 -28.54 31.35 9.22
CA GLY A 305 -29.45 30.19 9.35
C GLY A 305 -28.80 28.83 9.11
N GLY A 306 -27.52 28.80 8.72
CA GLY A 306 -26.86 27.60 8.22
C GLY A 306 -27.32 27.22 6.80
N GLY A 307 -26.86 26.08 6.30
CA GLY A 307 -27.28 25.57 5.00
C GLY A 307 -26.42 24.42 4.47
N SER A 308 -26.72 23.98 3.24
CA SER A 308 -25.93 22.97 2.54
C SER A 308 -25.68 23.35 1.07
N ILE A 309 -24.44 23.19 0.64
CA ILE A 309 -23.99 23.40 -0.75
C ILE A 309 -23.46 22.06 -1.27
N VAL A 310 -23.94 21.63 -2.44
CA VAL A 310 -23.44 20.44 -3.15
C VAL A 310 -23.00 20.82 -4.56
N ASN A 311 -21.72 20.59 -4.86
CA ASN A 311 -21.14 20.81 -6.18
C ASN A 311 -21.13 19.51 -7.00
N ILE A 312 -21.57 19.55 -8.27
CA ILE A 312 -21.57 18.39 -9.17
C ILE A 312 -20.30 18.40 -10.04
N GLY A 313 -19.33 17.60 -9.61
CA GLY A 313 -18.03 17.38 -10.23
C GLY A 313 -18.07 16.41 -11.41
N SER A 314 -17.02 15.60 -11.51
CA SER A 314 -16.87 14.43 -12.38
C SER A 314 -15.59 13.69 -11.98
N VAL A 315 -15.53 12.37 -12.14
CA VAL A 315 -14.27 11.59 -11.99
C VAL A 315 -13.14 12.12 -12.90
N VAL A 316 -13.48 12.68 -14.07
CA VAL A 316 -12.54 13.33 -14.99
C VAL A 316 -11.83 14.54 -14.34
N GLY A 317 -12.44 15.17 -13.34
CA GLY A 317 -11.84 16.23 -12.52
C GLY A 317 -10.83 15.73 -11.49
N ARG A 318 -10.72 14.42 -11.25
CA ARG A 318 -9.69 13.80 -10.40
C ARG A 318 -8.57 13.18 -11.24
N HIS A 319 -8.91 12.33 -12.20
CA HIS A 319 -7.95 11.46 -12.88
C HIS A 319 -7.57 11.95 -14.30
N GLY A 320 -8.29 12.96 -14.82
CA GLY A 320 -8.16 13.41 -16.21
C GLY A 320 -8.78 12.44 -17.22
N ASN A 321 -8.85 12.85 -18.49
CA ASN A 321 -9.28 12.00 -19.60
C ASN A 321 -8.75 12.61 -20.93
N PRO A 322 -8.16 11.83 -21.86
CA PRO A 322 -7.70 12.36 -23.15
C PRO A 322 -8.79 13.10 -23.92
N GLY A 323 -8.42 14.22 -24.56
CA GLY A 323 -9.34 15.09 -25.30
C GLY A 323 -10.21 16.02 -24.43
N GLN A 324 -10.30 15.80 -23.11
CA GLN A 324 -11.19 16.57 -22.22
C GLN A 324 -10.48 17.61 -21.33
N THR A 325 -9.29 18.09 -21.72
CA THR A 325 -8.39 18.92 -20.88
C THR A 325 -9.08 20.12 -20.21
N VAL A 326 -9.91 20.88 -20.94
CA VAL A 326 -10.63 22.06 -20.40
C VAL A 326 -11.74 21.64 -19.43
N TYR A 327 -12.42 20.54 -19.71
CA TYR A 327 -13.46 19.97 -18.84
C TYR A 327 -12.86 19.44 -17.54
N ALA A 328 -11.79 18.64 -17.63
CA ALA A 328 -11.01 18.16 -16.50
C ALA A 328 -10.58 19.32 -15.59
N ALA A 329 -9.89 20.34 -16.13
CA ALA A 329 -9.47 21.52 -15.37
C ALA A 329 -10.64 22.24 -14.68
N SER A 330 -11.81 22.34 -15.33
CA SER A 330 -13.01 22.96 -14.72
C SER A 330 -13.53 22.17 -13.52
N LYS A 331 -13.53 20.83 -13.59
CA LYS A 331 -14.02 19.95 -12.53
C LYS A 331 -12.96 19.74 -11.43
N SER A 332 -11.67 19.76 -11.74
CA SER A 332 -10.58 19.82 -10.74
C SER A 332 -10.65 21.09 -9.91
N GLY A 333 -10.94 22.23 -10.54
CA GLY A 333 -11.14 23.51 -9.83
C GLY A 333 -12.29 23.46 -8.81
N LEU A 334 -13.34 22.67 -9.06
CA LEU A 334 -14.43 22.45 -8.11
C LEU A 334 -13.99 21.67 -6.87
N VAL A 335 -13.00 20.78 -6.95
CA VAL A 335 -12.43 20.08 -5.78
C VAL A 335 -11.75 21.10 -4.86
N GLY A 336 -10.92 21.99 -5.43
CA GLY A 336 -10.26 23.07 -4.70
C GLY A 336 -11.26 24.06 -4.09
N LEU A 337 -12.28 24.49 -4.84
CA LEU A 337 -13.36 25.34 -4.35
C LEU A 337 -14.09 24.71 -3.16
N THR A 338 -14.51 23.44 -3.29
CA THR A 338 -15.29 22.73 -2.25
C THR A 338 -14.49 22.64 -0.95
N LYS A 339 -13.25 22.12 -1.01
CA LYS A 339 -12.38 21.96 0.18
C LYS A 339 -12.02 23.28 0.86
N SER A 340 -11.88 24.35 0.08
CA SER A 340 -11.56 25.68 0.63
C SER A 340 -12.78 26.32 1.29
N LEU A 341 -13.91 26.35 0.58
CA LEU A 341 -15.14 26.96 1.07
C LEU A 341 -15.69 26.21 2.29
N ALA A 342 -15.64 24.87 2.31
CA ALA A 342 -16.06 24.06 3.47
C ALA A 342 -15.39 24.54 4.77
N LYS A 343 -14.07 24.76 4.72
CA LYS A 343 -13.27 25.24 5.86
C LYS A 343 -13.59 26.69 6.24
N GLU A 344 -13.89 27.54 5.25
CA GLU A 344 -14.30 28.94 5.48
C GLU A 344 -15.66 29.03 6.21
N VAL A 345 -16.64 28.21 5.81
CA VAL A 345 -18.05 28.38 6.22
C VAL A 345 -18.55 27.41 7.29
N ALA A 346 -17.80 26.34 7.63
CA ALA A 346 -18.17 25.38 8.66
C ALA A 346 -18.53 26.04 10.01
N SER A 347 -17.82 27.10 10.39
CA SER A 347 -18.07 27.89 11.61
C SER A 347 -19.40 28.68 11.62
N ARG A 348 -20.26 28.50 10.61
CA ARG A 348 -21.59 29.11 10.46
C ARG A 348 -22.71 28.07 10.26
N ASN A 349 -22.44 26.80 10.57
CA ASN A 349 -23.30 25.64 10.26
C ASN A 349 -23.71 25.58 8.78
N ILE A 350 -22.77 25.89 7.89
CA ILE A 350 -22.93 25.70 6.44
C ILE A 350 -22.03 24.53 6.03
N ARG A 351 -22.63 23.50 5.42
CA ARG A 351 -21.92 22.30 4.94
C ARG A 351 -21.66 22.43 3.44
N VAL A 352 -20.46 22.12 2.96
CA VAL A 352 -20.10 22.22 1.54
C VAL A 352 -19.47 20.91 1.08
N ASN A 353 -20.12 20.22 0.13
CA ASN A 353 -19.75 18.88 -0.33
C ASN A 353 -19.70 18.83 -1.86
N MET A 354 -19.14 17.74 -2.40
CA MET A 354 -19.01 17.56 -3.85
C MET A 354 -19.19 16.09 -4.23
N ILE A 355 -20.16 15.81 -5.11
CA ILE A 355 -20.29 14.51 -5.76
C ILE A 355 -19.42 14.54 -7.01
N SER A 356 -18.69 13.47 -7.31
CA SER A 356 -17.94 13.35 -8.58
C SER A 356 -18.47 12.15 -9.37
N PRO A 357 -19.54 12.32 -10.16
CA PRO A 357 -20.14 11.20 -10.89
C PRO A 357 -19.15 10.58 -11.88
N GLY A 358 -19.27 9.26 -12.04
CA GLY A 358 -18.71 8.50 -13.16
C GLY A 358 -19.47 8.76 -14.46
N PHE A 359 -19.49 7.77 -15.36
CA PHE A 359 -20.27 7.85 -16.59
C PHE A 359 -21.77 7.63 -16.29
N ILE A 360 -22.56 8.71 -16.30
CA ILE A 360 -24.00 8.71 -16.04
C ILE A 360 -24.79 8.79 -17.36
N GLN A 361 -25.85 7.98 -17.50
CA GLN A 361 -26.77 7.99 -18.64
C GLN A 361 -27.39 9.38 -18.85
N THR A 362 -26.85 10.09 -19.83
CA THR A 362 -27.14 11.48 -20.18
C THR A 362 -26.92 11.72 -21.67
N ASP A 363 -27.48 12.80 -22.21
CA ASP A 363 -27.31 13.25 -23.61
C ASP A 363 -25.84 13.15 -24.07
N MET A 364 -24.88 13.57 -23.24
CA MET A 364 -23.43 13.52 -23.52
C MET A 364 -22.89 12.08 -23.68
N THR A 365 -23.35 11.13 -22.85
CA THR A 365 -23.00 9.71 -23.04
C THR A 365 -23.73 9.06 -24.22
N GLN A 366 -24.81 9.68 -24.72
CA GLN A 366 -25.51 9.20 -25.91
C GLN A 366 -24.77 9.52 -27.22
N GLU A 367 -23.75 10.37 -27.19
CA GLU A 367 -22.87 10.65 -28.34
C GLU A 367 -21.74 9.62 -28.53
N MET A 368 -21.52 8.73 -27.55
CA MET A 368 -20.44 7.72 -27.60
C MET A 368 -20.75 6.57 -28.56
N ASP A 369 -19.74 6.02 -29.26
CA ASP A 369 -19.95 4.82 -30.10
C ASP A 369 -20.07 3.53 -29.26
N ASP A 370 -20.64 2.46 -29.82
CA ASP A 370 -20.87 1.21 -29.10
C ASP A 370 -19.60 0.56 -28.55
N LYS A 371 -18.46 0.70 -29.24
CA LYS A 371 -17.17 0.16 -28.75
C LYS A 371 -16.63 0.98 -27.59
N GLN A 372 -16.84 2.29 -27.60
CA GLN A 372 -16.52 3.17 -26.47
C GLN A 372 -17.40 2.83 -25.25
N ARG A 373 -18.71 2.60 -25.45
CA ARG A 373 -19.63 2.19 -24.38
C ARG A 373 -19.26 0.83 -23.80
N GLU A 374 -19.02 -0.18 -24.63
CA GLU A 374 -18.65 -1.52 -24.18
C GLU A 374 -17.24 -1.60 -23.58
N ARG A 375 -16.36 -0.64 -23.89
CA ARG A 375 -15.12 -0.44 -23.12
C ARG A 375 -15.43 0.09 -21.72
N VAL A 376 -16.11 1.25 -21.64
CA VAL A 376 -16.45 1.90 -20.37
C VAL A 376 -17.24 0.99 -19.43
N LYS A 377 -18.16 0.15 -19.93
CA LYS A 377 -18.90 -0.83 -19.10
C LYS A 377 -18.00 -1.90 -18.47
N ARG A 378 -16.90 -2.32 -19.11
CA ARG A 378 -15.95 -3.29 -18.52
C ARG A 378 -15.14 -2.67 -17.39
N ASP A 379 -14.81 -1.39 -17.56
CA ASP A 379 -14.04 -0.61 -16.61
C ASP A 379 -14.91 -0.20 -15.39
N ILE A 380 -16.25 -0.28 -15.48
CA ILE A 380 -17.20 -0.06 -14.37
C ILE A 380 -17.59 -1.39 -13.71
N LEU A 381 -17.29 -1.53 -12.41
CA LEU A 381 -17.54 -2.75 -11.61
C LEU A 381 -18.99 -3.28 -11.62
N LEU A 382 -19.99 -2.41 -11.80
CA LEU A 382 -21.41 -2.81 -11.88
C LEU A 382 -21.87 -3.23 -13.30
N GLY A 383 -20.99 -3.20 -14.31
CA GLY A 383 -21.31 -3.55 -15.71
C GLY A 383 -22.28 -2.60 -16.43
N ARG A 384 -22.82 -1.59 -15.73
CA ARG A 384 -23.73 -0.56 -16.26
C ARG A 384 -23.12 0.84 -16.13
N PHE A 385 -23.58 1.75 -16.99
CA PHE A 385 -23.49 3.19 -16.72
C PHE A 385 -24.31 3.51 -15.47
N GLY A 386 -23.92 4.55 -14.72
CA GLY A 386 -24.76 5.06 -13.65
C GLY A 386 -26.01 5.75 -14.21
N ASP A 387 -27.07 5.83 -13.42
CA ASP A 387 -28.33 6.47 -13.77
C ASP A 387 -28.46 7.79 -12.99
N LYS A 388 -29.38 8.67 -13.40
CA LYS A 388 -29.57 9.97 -12.71
C LYS A 388 -29.98 9.76 -11.24
N GLU A 389 -30.76 8.70 -10.98
CA GLU A 389 -31.21 8.26 -9.67
C GLU A 389 -30.03 7.96 -8.72
N ASP A 390 -28.92 7.37 -9.20
CA ASP A 390 -27.72 7.12 -8.39
C ASP A 390 -27.10 8.43 -7.87
N VAL A 391 -27.22 9.52 -8.65
CA VAL A 391 -26.74 10.86 -8.26
C VAL A 391 -27.77 11.59 -7.40
N GLU A 392 -29.06 11.40 -7.64
CA GLU A 392 -30.15 11.97 -6.84
C GLU A 392 -30.10 11.46 -5.39
N GLU A 393 -29.92 10.14 -5.16
CA GLU A 393 -29.76 9.58 -3.81
C GLU A 393 -28.47 10.06 -3.12
N ALA A 394 -27.36 10.17 -3.88
CA ALA A 394 -26.10 10.73 -3.35
C ALA A 394 -26.24 12.20 -2.92
N VAL A 395 -27.07 13.00 -3.61
CA VAL A 395 -27.44 14.35 -3.15
C VAL A 395 -28.29 14.29 -1.88
N MET A 396 -29.33 13.46 -1.86
CA MET A 396 -30.22 13.36 -0.69
C MET A 396 -29.48 12.94 0.58
N PHE A 397 -28.60 11.94 0.49
CA PHE A 397 -27.71 11.53 1.58
C PHE A 397 -26.85 12.68 2.11
N LEU A 398 -26.21 13.45 1.20
CA LEU A 398 -25.41 14.62 1.57
C LEU A 398 -26.24 15.73 2.24
N LEU A 399 -27.53 15.84 1.94
CA LEU A 399 -28.43 16.84 2.54
C LEU A 399 -28.95 16.41 3.92
N THR A 400 -29.19 15.12 4.15
CA THR A 400 -29.78 14.60 5.40
C THR A 400 -28.77 14.16 6.47
N CYS A 401 -27.49 13.95 6.14
CA CYS A 401 -26.45 13.56 7.11
C CYS A 401 -26.40 14.39 8.41
N LYS A 402 -26.20 13.70 9.53
CA LYS A 402 -26.04 14.26 10.88
C LYS A 402 -24.90 15.28 10.99
N GLU A 403 -25.09 16.28 11.85
CA GLU A 403 -24.07 17.29 12.16
C GLU A 403 -22.83 16.71 12.87
N GLU A 404 -22.98 15.58 13.58
CA GLU A 404 -21.87 14.80 14.16
C GLU A 404 -20.88 14.26 13.10
N GLY A 405 -21.33 14.06 11.86
CA GLY A 405 -20.50 13.65 10.72
C GLY A 405 -19.92 14.81 9.89
N SER A 406 -20.13 16.06 10.29
CA SER A 406 -19.84 17.24 9.45
C SER A 406 -18.35 17.53 9.16
N ASN A 407 -17.43 16.85 9.85
CA ASN A 407 -15.98 16.91 9.59
C ASN A 407 -15.47 15.89 8.56
N VAL A 408 -16.34 15.07 7.95
CA VAL A 408 -15.97 14.11 6.91
C VAL A 408 -15.95 14.80 5.54
N ASP A 409 -14.78 14.81 4.88
CA ASP A 409 -14.53 15.39 3.54
C ASP A 409 -15.12 14.48 2.44
N LEU A 410 -16.45 14.27 2.46
CA LEU A 410 -17.13 13.23 1.68
C LEU A 410 -17.27 13.60 0.20
N VAL A 411 -16.28 13.21 -0.60
CA VAL A 411 -16.43 13.06 -2.05
C VAL A 411 -16.92 11.65 -2.34
N ILE A 412 -18.20 11.51 -2.66
CA ILE A 412 -18.77 10.22 -3.09
C ILE A 412 -18.14 9.84 -4.43
N VAL A 413 -17.41 8.71 -4.43
CA VAL A 413 -16.82 8.06 -5.61
C VAL A 413 -17.76 6.96 -6.06
N THR A 414 -18.34 7.10 -7.25
CA THR A 414 -19.13 6.03 -7.88
C THR A 414 -18.22 5.19 -8.78
N ASN A 415 -17.89 3.97 -8.34
CA ASN A 415 -17.11 2.97 -9.09
C ASN A 415 -15.74 3.45 -9.60
N ASP A 416 -14.80 3.72 -8.70
CA ASP A 416 -13.37 3.70 -9.00
C ASP A 416 -12.63 2.93 -7.88
N TYR A 417 -11.63 2.12 -8.23
CA TYR A 417 -10.98 1.17 -7.31
C TYR A 417 -9.77 1.80 -6.62
N ASP A 418 -10.02 2.78 -5.76
CA ASP A 418 -8.97 3.33 -4.89
C ASP A 418 -8.80 2.40 -3.67
N SER A 419 -7.63 1.75 -3.58
CA SER A 419 -7.36 0.73 -2.55
C SER A 419 -7.27 1.34 -1.15
N THR A 420 -7.48 0.54 -0.10
CA THR A 420 -7.37 0.99 1.31
C THR A 420 -5.95 1.32 1.79
N MET A 421 -4.99 1.48 0.87
CA MET A 421 -3.73 2.17 1.12
C MET A 421 -4.01 3.68 1.11
N SER A 422 -3.73 4.39 2.20
CA SER A 422 -3.80 5.85 2.17
C SER A 422 -2.83 6.42 1.12
N SER A 423 -3.29 7.36 0.30
CA SER A 423 -2.50 8.11 -0.70
C SER A 423 -1.17 8.64 -0.14
N ASP A 424 -1.16 8.95 1.14
CA ASP A 424 -0.06 9.55 1.89
C ASP A 424 1.07 8.55 2.23
N GLY A 425 0.87 7.26 1.95
CA GLY A 425 1.81 6.18 2.24
C GLY A 425 1.90 5.76 3.72
N PRO A 426 2.87 4.89 4.07
CA PRO A 426 3.04 4.39 5.43
C PRO A 426 3.47 5.50 6.40
N LYS A 427 2.87 5.52 7.60
CA LYS A 427 3.20 6.49 8.65
C LYS A 427 4.28 5.91 9.57
N PHE A 428 5.41 6.59 9.65
CA PHE A 428 6.60 6.17 10.41
C PHE A 428 6.55 6.62 11.88
N ASN A 429 5.40 6.43 12.53
CA ASN A 429 5.18 6.80 13.94
C ASN A 429 5.13 5.60 14.91
N SER A 430 5.48 4.41 14.43
CA SER A 430 5.70 3.22 15.25
C SER A 430 7.17 3.13 15.69
N ARG A 431 7.46 2.34 16.73
CA ARG A 431 8.83 2.03 17.17
C ARG A 431 9.07 0.54 17.16
N ARG A 432 10.29 0.12 16.85
CA ARG A 432 10.79 -1.24 17.12
C ARG A 432 11.70 -1.20 18.36
N SER A 433 11.83 -2.32 19.04
CA SER A 433 12.90 -2.52 20.03
C SER A 433 13.97 -3.41 19.37
N PRO A 434 15.27 -3.25 19.66
CA PRO A 434 16.26 -4.22 19.23
C PRO A 434 15.95 -5.61 19.80
N ILE A 435 16.19 -6.64 18.99
CA ILE A 435 16.03 -8.05 19.36
C ILE A 435 17.32 -8.55 20.00
N TYR A 436 17.20 -9.32 21.09
CA TYR A 436 18.32 -9.96 21.75
C TYR A 436 18.27 -11.48 21.63
N GLY A 437 19.44 -12.11 21.55
CA GLY A 437 19.59 -13.58 21.49
C GLY A 437 20.98 -14.02 21.93
N VAL A 438 21.20 -15.34 22.07
CA VAL A 438 22.51 -15.92 22.43
C VAL A 438 22.90 -17.14 21.59
N HIS A 439 21.96 -17.73 20.84
CA HIS A 439 22.19 -18.91 20.00
C HIS A 439 22.07 -18.64 18.50
N GLY A 440 21.54 -17.48 18.11
CA GLY A 440 21.53 -17.03 16.73
C GLY A 440 20.72 -15.78 16.55
N ALA A 441 21.03 -15.01 15.51
CA ALA A 441 20.25 -13.88 15.06
C ALA A 441 20.26 -13.79 13.53
N VAL A 442 19.14 -13.34 12.96
CA VAL A 442 18.91 -13.16 11.53
C VAL A 442 18.17 -11.84 11.33
N ALA A 443 18.58 -11.01 10.38
CA ALA A 443 17.95 -9.73 10.08
C ALA A 443 17.84 -9.55 8.55
N THR A 444 16.62 -9.38 8.02
CA THR A 444 16.34 -9.35 6.57
C THR A 444 15.22 -8.38 6.21
N SER A 445 15.12 -7.99 4.94
CA SER A 445 14.07 -7.13 4.39
C SER A 445 12.67 -7.76 4.32
N GLN A 446 12.50 -9.07 4.57
CA GLN A 446 11.20 -9.74 4.44
C GLN A 446 11.00 -10.85 5.51
N PRO A 447 9.90 -10.84 6.32
CA PRO A 447 9.81 -11.67 7.52
C PRO A 447 9.82 -13.20 7.31
N LEU A 448 9.33 -13.70 6.18
CA LEU A 448 9.35 -15.13 5.86
C LEU A 448 10.79 -15.58 5.59
N ALA A 449 11.60 -14.73 4.95
CA ALA A 449 13.02 -15.00 4.77
C ALA A 449 13.79 -14.94 6.11
N THR A 450 13.45 -13.99 7.00
CA THR A 450 14.01 -13.95 8.36
C THR A 450 13.72 -15.25 9.13
N GLN A 451 12.48 -15.73 9.05
CA GLN A 451 12.05 -16.99 9.67
C GLN A 451 12.77 -18.21 9.07
N ILE A 452 12.89 -18.29 7.73
CA ILE A 452 13.61 -19.38 7.05
C ILE A 452 15.09 -19.44 7.47
N GLY A 453 15.78 -18.30 7.52
CA GLY A 453 17.15 -18.25 8.02
C GLY A 453 17.26 -18.76 9.46
N LEU A 454 16.31 -18.36 10.32
CA LEU A 454 16.27 -18.78 11.72
C LEU A 454 16.05 -20.30 11.87
N ASP A 455 15.18 -20.88 11.05
CA ASP A 455 14.86 -22.31 11.09
C ASP A 455 15.96 -23.18 10.47
N ILE A 456 16.72 -22.68 9.49
CA ILE A 456 17.94 -23.34 9.01
C ILE A 456 19.02 -23.40 10.11
N LEU A 457 19.23 -22.30 10.86
CA LEU A 457 20.13 -22.34 12.02
C LEU A 457 19.64 -23.34 13.08
N LYS A 458 18.33 -23.37 13.40
CA LYS A 458 17.76 -24.35 14.35
C LYS A 458 17.88 -25.79 13.87
N SER A 459 17.92 -26.01 12.56
CA SER A 459 18.12 -27.32 11.93
C SER A 459 19.59 -27.78 11.97
N GLY A 460 20.49 -26.99 12.57
CA GLY A 460 21.92 -27.29 12.69
C GLY A 460 22.82 -26.65 11.63
N GLY A 461 22.24 -25.82 10.74
CA GLY A 461 23.01 -25.03 9.78
C GLY A 461 23.76 -23.86 10.43
N ASN A 462 24.74 -23.33 9.72
CA ASN A 462 25.57 -22.21 10.16
C ASN A 462 25.17 -20.89 9.46
N ALA A 463 25.89 -19.80 9.76
CA ALA A 463 25.60 -18.48 9.20
C ALA A 463 25.63 -18.40 7.66
N ALA A 464 26.41 -19.25 6.97
CA ALA A 464 26.44 -19.34 5.51
C ALA A 464 25.27 -20.14 4.94
N ASP A 465 24.91 -21.28 5.56
CA ASP A 465 23.75 -22.09 5.18
C ASP A 465 22.45 -21.26 5.24
N ALA A 466 22.27 -20.55 6.36
CA ALA A 466 21.14 -19.66 6.57
C ALA A 466 21.14 -18.48 5.58
N ALA A 467 22.31 -17.91 5.26
CA ALA A 467 22.40 -16.80 4.31
C ALA A 467 21.94 -17.20 2.89
N VAL A 468 22.34 -18.37 2.39
CA VAL A 468 21.90 -18.82 1.05
C VAL A 468 20.42 -19.22 1.03
N ALA A 469 19.89 -19.77 2.12
CA ALA A 469 18.45 -20.01 2.27
C ALA A 469 17.64 -18.70 2.27
N ILE A 470 18.14 -17.65 2.92
CA ILE A 470 17.58 -16.30 2.87
C ILE A 470 17.65 -15.72 1.44
N ALA A 471 18.78 -15.87 0.73
CA ALA A 471 18.93 -15.41 -0.65
C ALA A 471 17.88 -16.02 -1.59
N ALA A 472 17.69 -17.34 -1.50
CA ALA A 472 16.69 -18.07 -2.27
C ALA A 472 15.26 -17.70 -1.87
N ALA A 473 14.98 -17.51 -0.57
CA ALA A 473 13.67 -17.05 -0.10
C ALA A 473 13.33 -15.64 -0.60
N LEU A 474 14.29 -14.69 -0.56
CA LEU A 474 14.09 -13.32 -1.03
C LEU A 474 13.94 -13.21 -2.56
N ASN A 475 14.52 -14.12 -3.34
CA ASN A 475 14.20 -14.24 -4.76
C ASN A 475 12.70 -14.56 -4.97
N VAL A 476 12.06 -15.31 -4.07
CA VAL A 476 10.62 -15.60 -4.13
C VAL A 476 9.79 -14.43 -3.57
N THR A 477 10.20 -13.84 -2.43
CA THR A 477 9.39 -12.87 -1.66
C THR A 477 9.66 -11.39 -1.95
N GLU A 478 10.78 -11.04 -2.58
CA GLU A 478 11.13 -9.71 -3.09
C GLU A 478 11.76 -9.78 -4.51
N PRO A 479 11.10 -10.40 -5.52
CA PRO A 479 11.63 -10.48 -6.89
C PRO A 479 11.78 -9.11 -7.57
N THR A 480 11.12 -8.09 -7.02
CA THR A 480 11.28 -6.66 -7.32
C THR A 480 12.65 -6.09 -6.94
N MET A 481 13.41 -6.77 -6.08
CA MET A 481 14.68 -6.29 -5.50
C MET A 481 15.87 -7.20 -5.85
N THR A 482 15.64 -8.49 -6.09
CA THR A 482 16.70 -9.49 -6.14
C THR A 482 16.32 -10.73 -6.96
N GLY A 483 17.31 -11.49 -7.39
CA GLY A 483 17.09 -12.80 -7.98
C GLY A 483 18.37 -13.54 -8.32
N ILE A 484 18.21 -14.79 -8.71
CA ILE A 484 19.27 -15.68 -9.18
C ILE A 484 19.76 -15.32 -10.60
N GLY A 485 18.98 -14.52 -11.33
CA GLY A 485 19.39 -13.85 -12.57
C GLY A 485 20.24 -12.58 -12.35
N GLY A 486 20.67 -12.31 -11.11
CA GLY A 486 21.53 -11.20 -10.72
C GLY A 486 22.90 -11.64 -10.19
N ASP A 487 23.49 -10.79 -9.35
CA ASP A 487 24.81 -10.96 -8.72
C ASP A 487 24.74 -10.94 -7.19
N CYS A 488 25.77 -11.48 -6.53
CA CYS A 488 25.87 -11.47 -5.06
C CYS A 488 27.30 -11.21 -4.55
N PHE A 489 27.38 -10.69 -3.31
CA PHE A 489 28.63 -10.53 -2.56
C PHE A 489 28.43 -11.00 -1.12
N CYS A 490 29.52 -11.46 -0.50
CA CYS A 490 29.53 -11.97 0.87
C CYS A 490 30.81 -11.55 1.60
N LEU A 491 30.66 -11.08 2.85
CA LEU A 491 31.72 -11.12 3.86
C LEU A 491 31.37 -12.17 4.91
N PHE A 492 32.24 -13.17 5.07
CA PHE A 492 32.10 -14.22 6.09
C PHE A 492 33.18 -14.07 7.16
N TYR A 493 32.78 -13.99 8.43
CA TYR A 493 33.67 -14.04 9.59
C TYR A 493 33.66 -15.45 10.19
N SER A 494 34.82 -16.11 10.22
CA SER A 494 35.04 -17.35 10.97
C SER A 494 35.37 -17.03 12.43
N ALA A 495 34.55 -17.49 13.37
CA ALA A 495 34.85 -17.36 14.81
C ALA A 495 36.00 -18.25 15.27
N LYS A 496 36.19 -19.38 14.59
CA LYS A 496 37.30 -20.33 14.81
C LYS A 496 38.65 -19.72 14.44
N ASP A 497 38.70 -19.04 13.30
CA ASP A 497 39.95 -18.55 12.71
C ASP A 497 40.16 -17.03 12.92
N LYS A 498 39.14 -16.34 13.46
CA LYS A 498 39.10 -14.88 13.74
C LYS A 498 39.46 -14.01 12.54
N SER A 499 38.92 -14.39 11.39
CA SER A 499 39.26 -13.84 10.08
C SER A 499 38.02 -13.56 9.25
N VAL A 500 37.98 -12.39 8.60
CA VAL A 500 37.00 -12.06 7.55
C VAL A 500 37.52 -12.56 6.20
N SER A 501 36.64 -13.15 5.39
CA SER A 501 36.87 -13.55 3.99
C SER A 501 35.84 -12.88 3.08
N ALA A 502 36.23 -12.49 1.86
CA ALA A 502 35.31 -11.96 0.85
C ALA A 502 35.04 -12.97 -0.27
N LEU A 503 33.79 -13.00 -0.74
CA LEU A 503 33.40 -13.64 -2.00
C LEU A 503 32.71 -12.62 -2.92
N ASN A 504 33.15 -12.64 -4.18
CA ASN A 504 32.67 -11.81 -5.28
C ASN A 504 32.01 -12.71 -6.33
N GLY A 505 30.69 -12.86 -6.22
CA GLY A 505 29.82 -13.56 -7.17
C GLY A 505 29.22 -12.59 -8.19
N SER A 506 30.05 -11.72 -8.80
CA SER A 506 29.61 -10.77 -9.83
C SER A 506 29.95 -11.15 -11.26
N GLY A 507 28.99 -10.89 -12.14
CA GLY A 507 29.00 -11.23 -13.55
C GLY A 507 30.01 -10.46 -14.38
N ARG A 508 30.78 -11.21 -15.20
CA ARG A 508 31.53 -10.64 -16.32
C ARG A 508 30.60 -10.40 -17.52
N SER A 509 30.92 -9.39 -18.31
CA SER A 509 30.34 -9.12 -19.62
C SER A 509 30.62 -10.25 -20.63
N PRO A 510 29.83 -10.38 -21.70
CA PRO A 510 30.12 -11.32 -22.78
C PRO A 510 31.47 -11.05 -23.45
N GLN A 511 32.14 -12.09 -23.96
CA GLN A 511 33.38 -11.95 -24.71
C GLN A 511 33.23 -11.11 -25.98
N SER A 512 32.04 -11.05 -26.56
CA SER A 512 31.78 -10.27 -27.78
C SER A 512 31.37 -8.80 -27.53
N LEU A 513 31.21 -8.39 -26.26
CA LEU A 513 30.85 -7.02 -25.88
C LEU A 513 32.10 -6.11 -25.82
N THR A 514 32.47 -5.50 -26.95
CA THR A 514 33.52 -4.46 -26.99
C THR A 514 32.92 -3.06 -27.12
N TYR A 515 33.70 -2.02 -26.79
CA TYR A 515 33.31 -0.63 -27.04
C TYR A 515 33.00 -0.40 -28.53
N GLU A 516 33.86 -0.89 -29.43
CA GLU A 516 33.70 -0.77 -30.90
C GLU A 516 32.45 -1.50 -31.41
N LYS A 517 32.04 -2.59 -30.75
CA LYS A 517 30.81 -3.32 -31.05
C LYS A 517 29.56 -2.49 -30.72
N LEU A 518 29.58 -1.77 -29.60
CA LEU A 518 28.50 -0.85 -29.20
C LEU A 518 28.49 0.44 -30.03
N GLU A 519 29.66 0.98 -30.36
CA GLU A 519 29.81 2.13 -31.26
C GLU A 519 29.28 1.81 -32.67
N GLY A 520 29.59 0.62 -33.20
CA GLY A 520 29.02 0.09 -34.45
C GLY A 520 27.52 -0.25 -34.40
N LEU A 521 26.89 -0.21 -33.22
CA LEU A 521 25.44 -0.30 -33.02
C LEU A 521 24.78 1.08 -32.80
N GLY A 522 25.55 2.17 -32.83
CA GLY A 522 25.06 3.54 -32.70
C GLY A 522 25.15 4.14 -31.29
N PHE A 523 25.74 3.45 -30.31
CA PHE A 523 25.93 3.98 -28.96
C PHE A 523 27.20 4.86 -28.87
N SER A 524 27.20 5.84 -27.95
CA SER A 524 28.30 6.79 -27.74
C SER A 524 28.27 7.37 -26.32
N GLU A 525 29.26 8.20 -25.92
CA GLU A 525 29.29 8.82 -24.57
C GLU A 525 28.04 9.67 -24.30
N GLY A 526 27.51 10.37 -25.32
CA GLY A 526 26.26 11.13 -25.24
C GLY A 526 24.98 10.31 -25.49
N HIS A 527 25.11 9.03 -25.88
CA HIS A 527 23.99 8.12 -26.10
C HIS A 527 24.40 6.67 -25.75
N PRO A 528 24.60 6.36 -24.45
CA PRO A 528 24.96 5.01 -24.01
C PRO A 528 23.78 4.03 -24.21
N PRO A 529 24.02 2.70 -24.12
CA PRO A 529 22.96 1.71 -24.12
C PRO A 529 21.86 2.04 -23.08
N PRO A 530 20.58 2.14 -23.48
CA PRO A 530 19.48 2.46 -22.57
C PRO A 530 19.45 1.51 -21.37
N PHE A 531 19.01 2.00 -20.21
CA PHE A 531 19.25 1.32 -18.93
C PHE A 531 18.73 -0.13 -18.85
N LEU A 532 17.58 -0.42 -19.48
CA LEU A 532 16.96 -1.75 -19.59
C LEU A 532 17.41 -2.56 -20.81
N SER A 533 18.36 -2.06 -21.60
CA SER A 533 18.84 -2.70 -22.82
C SER A 533 19.50 -4.05 -22.53
N VAL A 534 19.30 -5.01 -23.44
CA VAL A 534 19.92 -6.34 -23.37
C VAL A 534 21.46 -6.29 -23.34
N TYR A 535 22.08 -5.23 -23.86
CA TYR A 535 23.54 -5.03 -23.78
C TYR A 535 24.04 -4.72 -22.36
N ASN A 536 23.14 -4.38 -21.43
CA ASN A 536 23.45 -4.19 -20.01
C ASN A 536 23.31 -5.50 -19.20
N VAL A 537 22.91 -6.61 -19.83
CA VAL A 537 22.88 -7.92 -19.17
C VAL A 537 24.29 -8.53 -19.18
N THR A 538 24.88 -8.70 -18.00
CA THR A 538 26.09 -9.50 -17.77
C THR A 538 25.70 -10.94 -17.41
N VAL A 539 26.66 -11.87 -17.42
CA VAL A 539 26.41 -13.26 -16.98
C VAL A 539 26.00 -13.27 -15.49
N PRO A 540 24.82 -13.79 -15.11
CA PRO A 540 24.39 -13.79 -13.69
C PRO A 540 25.35 -14.57 -12.80
N GLY A 541 25.90 -13.93 -11.75
CA GLY A 541 26.84 -14.54 -10.82
C GLY A 541 26.24 -15.07 -9.52
N ALA A 542 24.98 -14.76 -9.22
CA ALA A 542 24.32 -15.16 -7.97
C ALA A 542 24.33 -16.70 -7.77
N ALA A 543 23.96 -17.48 -8.78
CA ALA A 543 23.92 -18.95 -8.69
C ALA A 543 25.28 -19.58 -8.33
N ALA A 544 26.37 -19.09 -8.92
CA ALA A 544 27.72 -19.50 -8.55
C ALA A 544 28.07 -19.07 -7.13
N GLY A 545 27.86 -17.80 -6.79
CA GLY A 545 28.20 -17.26 -5.48
C GLY A 545 27.45 -17.92 -4.32
N TRP A 546 26.21 -18.35 -4.54
CA TRP A 546 25.44 -19.17 -3.59
C TRP A 546 26.10 -20.54 -3.38
N CYS A 547 26.38 -21.27 -4.47
CA CYS A 547 27.03 -22.58 -4.41
C CYS A 547 28.44 -22.50 -3.79
N ASP A 548 29.24 -21.53 -4.20
CA ASP A 548 30.61 -21.29 -3.73
C ASP A 548 30.63 -20.88 -2.24
N THR A 549 29.64 -20.12 -1.77
CA THR A 549 29.47 -19.81 -0.34
C THR A 549 29.22 -21.06 0.49
N ILE A 550 28.38 -22.00 0.02
CA ILE A 550 28.13 -23.27 0.72
C ILE A 550 29.33 -24.21 0.61
N GLU A 551 29.97 -24.32 -0.56
CA GLU A 551 31.17 -25.14 -0.77
C GLU A 551 32.34 -24.70 0.13
N LYS A 552 32.44 -23.39 0.43
CA LYS A 552 33.53 -22.82 1.23
C LYS A 552 33.24 -22.71 2.73
N PHE A 553 32.01 -22.36 3.10
CA PHE A 553 31.64 -21.98 4.47
C PHE A 553 30.43 -22.73 5.04
N GLY A 554 29.64 -23.42 4.21
CA GLY A 554 28.42 -24.10 4.64
C GLY A 554 28.66 -25.38 5.42
N SER A 555 27.58 -25.95 5.94
CA SER A 555 27.55 -27.23 6.66
C SER A 555 26.37 -28.13 6.29
N LEU A 556 25.37 -27.61 5.56
CA LEU A 556 24.22 -28.36 5.06
C LEU A 556 24.29 -28.59 3.54
N PRO A 557 23.66 -29.66 3.00
CA PRO A 557 23.52 -29.83 1.56
C PRO A 557 22.53 -28.81 0.97
N LEU A 558 22.79 -28.35 -0.26
CA LEU A 558 21.93 -27.37 -0.96
C LEU A 558 20.45 -27.78 -1.02
N SER A 559 20.13 -29.07 -1.02
CA SER A 559 18.75 -29.58 -0.92
C SER A 559 18.01 -29.09 0.33
N GLN A 560 18.66 -29.10 1.49
CA GLN A 560 18.05 -28.59 2.73
C GLN A 560 17.96 -27.06 2.74
N ILE A 561 18.94 -26.39 2.14
CA ILE A 561 19.05 -24.93 2.08
C ILE A 561 18.00 -24.32 1.13
N LEU A 562 17.75 -24.95 -0.03
CA LEU A 562 16.81 -24.45 -1.05
C LEU A 562 15.37 -24.94 -0.86
N SER A 563 15.15 -26.06 -0.16
CA SER A 563 13.80 -26.63 0.07
C SER A 563 12.76 -25.65 0.65
N PRO A 564 13.09 -24.74 1.60
CA PRO A 564 12.15 -23.72 2.07
C PRO A 564 11.70 -22.76 0.97
N ALA A 565 12.63 -22.31 0.12
CA ALA A 565 12.36 -21.38 -0.99
C ALA A 565 11.57 -22.06 -2.12
N ILE A 566 11.92 -23.31 -2.49
CA ILE A 566 11.12 -24.17 -3.37
C ILE A 566 9.69 -24.29 -2.82
N GLY A 567 9.56 -24.54 -1.52
CA GLY A 567 8.28 -24.66 -0.84
C GLY A 567 7.42 -23.39 -0.85
N LEU A 568 8.02 -22.21 -0.70
CA LEU A 568 7.33 -20.92 -0.89
C LEU A 568 6.89 -20.72 -2.35
N ALA A 569 7.77 -21.02 -3.30
CA ALA A 569 7.52 -20.80 -4.72
C ALA A 569 6.36 -21.67 -5.27
N GLU A 570 6.23 -22.92 -4.84
CA GLU A 570 5.15 -23.81 -5.30
C GLU A 570 3.82 -23.62 -4.58
N ARG A 571 3.85 -23.54 -3.24
CA ARG A 571 2.62 -23.41 -2.42
C ARG A 571 2.07 -21.99 -2.48
N GLY A 572 2.95 -21.02 -2.68
CA GLY A 572 2.69 -19.60 -2.69
C GLY A 572 2.84 -18.95 -1.32
N TYR A 573 2.92 -17.62 -1.34
CA TYR A 573 3.05 -16.79 -0.15
C TYR A 573 2.20 -15.51 -0.29
N PRO A 574 1.72 -14.91 0.83
CA PRO A 574 1.03 -13.62 0.78
C PRO A 574 2.03 -12.50 0.48
N VAL A 575 1.85 -11.79 -0.63
CA VAL A 575 2.74 -10.69 -1.01
C VAL A 575 2.67 -9.57 0.03
N SER A 576 3.83 -9.12 0.50
CA SER A 576 3.95 -8.13 1.57
C SER A 576 3.67 -6.71 1.06
N THR A 577 3.34 -5.78 1.96
CA THR A 577 2.73 -4.49 1.59
C THR A 577 3.68 -3.60 0.81
N VAL A 578 4.94 -3.51 1.22
CA VAL A 578 5.97 -2.76 0.48
C VAL A 578 6.30 -3.50 -0.81
N THR A 579 6.47 -4.83 -0.79
CA THR A 579 6.71 -5.63 -2.01
C THR A 579 5.64 -5.40 -3.08
N ALA A 580 4.35 -5.46 -2.72
CA ALA A 580 3.23 -5.31 -3.66
C ALA A 580 3.19 -3.93 -4.31
N HIS A 581 3.43 -2.87 -3.53
CA HIS A 581 3.53 -1.50 -4.06
C HIS A 581 4.72 -1.37 -5.02
N GLN A 582 5.90 -1.87 -4.64
CA GLN A 582 7.07 -1.91 -5.52
C GLN A 582 6.79 -2.70 -6.82
N TRP A 583 6.06 -3.81 -6.74
CA TRP A 583 5.71 -4.64 -7.90
C TRP A 583 4.79 -3.90 -8.88
N ASN A 584 3.80 -3.18 -8.35
CA ASN A 584 2.89 -2.36 -9.14
C ASN A 584 3.60 -1.20 -9.83
N ASP A 585 4.41 -0.43 -9.09
CA ASP A 585 5.18 0.69 -9.64
C ASP A 585 6.13 0.23 -10.76
N ASN A 586 6.69 -0.98 -10.61
CA ASN A 586 7.68 -1.56 -11.52
C ASN A 586 7.06 -2.40 -12.64
N LEU A 587 5.72 -2.49 -12.73
CA LEU A 587 5.01 -3.22 -13.77
C LEU A 587 5.43 -2.77 -15.18
N HIS A 588 5.63 -1.45 -15.37
CA HIS A 588 6.06 -0.88 -16.63
C HIS A 588 7.39 -1.47 -17.14
N GLN A 589 8.31 -1.83 -16.23
CA GLN A 589 9.61 -2.40 -16.56
C GLN A 589 9.46 -3.84 -17.05
N LEU A 590 8.72 -4.68 -16.31
CA LEU A 590 8.39 -6.06 -16.73
C LEU A 590 7.76 -6.06 -18.12
N MET A 591 6.79 -5.18 -18.37
CA MET A 591 6.08 -5.09 -19.65
C MET A 591 6.93 -4.60 -20.83
N THR A 592 8.18 -4.18 -20.61
CA THR A 592 9.15 -3.94 -21.72
C THR A 592 9.99 -5.17 -22.08
N GLY A 593 10.08 -6.16 -21.18
CA GLY A 593 10.81 -7.40 -21.41
C GLY A 593 9.91 -8.54 -21.94
N PRO A 594 10.51 -9.60 -22.52
CA PRO A 594 9.80 -10.84 -22.79
C PRO A 594 9.54 -11.63 -21.50
N HIS A 595 8.47 -12.42 -21.55
CA HIS A 595 7.97 -13.29 -20.48
C HIS A 595 7.56 -12.63 -19.14
N PRO A 596 6.91 -11.44 -19.14
CA PRO A 596 6.41 -10.82 -17.92
C PRO A 596 5.29 -11.63 -17.25
N GLU A 597 4.59 -12.52 -17.97
CA GLU A 597 3.52 -13.36 -17.43
C GLU A 597 3.96 -14.24 -16.24
N GLN A 598 5.27 -14.52 -16.10
CA GLN A 598 5.84 -15.24 -14.95
C GLN A 598 5.79 -14.43 -13.63
N PHE A 599 5.43 -13.13 -13.69
CA PHE A 599 5.43 -12.19 -12.57
C PHE A 599 4.09 -11.48 -12.39
N LEU A 600 3.01 -11.98 -13.01
CA LEU A 600 1.72 -11.29 -13.06
C LEU A 600 0.56 -12.22 -12.71
N THR A 601 -0.31 -11.78 -11.81
CA THR A 601 -1.62 -12.40 -11.63
C THR A 601 -2.55 -11.79 -12.68
N GLU A 602 -3.08 -12.58 -13.62
CA GLU A 602 -4.09 -12.11 -14.59
C GLU A 602 -3.66 -10.87 -15.43
N GLY A 603 -2.35 -10.66 -15.63
CA GLY A 603 -1.80 -9.52 -16.38
C GLY A 603 -1.57 -8.24 -15.56
N ARG A 604 -1.80 -8.27 -14.24
CA ARG A 604 -1.49 -7.18 -13.28
C ARG A 604 -0.46 -7.64 -12.25
N ALA A 605 0.13 -6.70 -11.52
CA ALA A 605 0.90 -7.01 -10.33
C ALA A 605 0.02 -7.67 -9.24
N PRO A 606 0.59 -8.55 -8.39
CA PRO A 606 -0.11 -9.07 -7.22
C PRO A 606 -0.31 -7.98 -6.15
N LYS A 607 -1.43 -8.04 -5.45
CA LYS A 607 -1.82 -7.10 -4.40
C LYS A 607 -1.27 -7.53 -3.03
N ALA A 608 -1.18 -6.60 -2.09
CA ALA A 608 -0.81 -6.90 -0.71
C ALA A 608 -1.80 -7.94 -0.11
N GLY A 609 -1.24 -9.00 0.50
CA GLY A 609 -2.00 -10.14 1.03
C GLY A 609 -2.45 -11.19 -0.01
N GLU A 610 -2.31 -10.93 -1.30
CA GLU A 610 -2.63 -11.91 -2.36
C GLU A 610 -1.59 -13.04 -2.38
N ILE A 611 -2.04 -14.29 -2.58
CA ILE A 611 -1.13 -15.45 -2.65
C ILE A 611 -0.51 -15.53 -4.05
N PHE A 612 0.77 -15.16 -4.16
CA PHE A 612 1.52 -15.31 -5.41
C PHE A 612 2.32 -16.63 -5.44
N LYS A 613 2.57 -17.17 -6.64
CA LYS A 613 3.25 -18.46 -6.89
C LYS A 613 4.24 -18.33 -8.04
N MET A 614 5.34 -19.09 -7.97
CA MET A 614 6.45 -19.06 -8.93
C MET A 614 6.95 -20.49 -9.23
N PRO A 615 6.11 -21.40 -9.77
CA PRO A 615 6.49 -22.81 -9.97
C PRO A 615 7.69 -22.99 -10.92
N GLU A 616 7.88 -22.07 -11.88
CA GLU A 616 9.05 -22.00 -12.74
C GLU A 616 10.36 -21.75 -11.95
N LEU A 617 10.29 -20.90 -10.92
CA LEU A 617 11.43 -20.60 -10.05
C LEU A 617 11.73 -21.79 -9.11
N ALA A 618 10.69 -22.48 -8.64
CA ALA A 618 10.85 -23.73 -7.90
C ALA A 618 11.58 -24.80 -8.72
N GLN A 619 11.25 -24.93 -10.01
CA GLN A 619 11.95 -25.83 -10.93
C GLN A 619 13.41 -25.38 -11.18
N THR A 620 13.65 -24.08 -11.33
CA THR A 620 15.01 -23.52 -11.42
C THR A 620 15.85 -23.85 -10.18
N PHE A 621 15.32 -23.72 -8.97
CA PHE A 621 16.05 -24.09 -7.74
C PHE A 621 16.31 -25.60 -7.63
N ARG A 622 15.37 -26.46 -8.07
CA ARG A 622 15.59 -27.92 -8.13
C ARG A 622 16.75 -28.32 -9.03
N GLU A 623 16.94 -27.61 -10.14
CA GLU A 623 18.05 -27.90 -11.06
C GLU A 623 19.43 -27.56 -10.46
N ILE A 624 19.47 -26.67 -9.46
CA ILE A 624 20.69 -26.28 -8.71
C ILE A 624 20.89 -27.16 -7.46
N GLU A 625 19.80 -27.61 -6.83
CA GLU A 625 19.82 -28.69 -5.83
C GLU A 625 20.39 -30.00 -6.39
N TYR A 626 20.20 -30.25 -7.70
CA TYR A 626 20.38 -31.57 -8.29
C TYR A 626 21.85 -31.96 -8.51
N ARG A 627 22.45 -32.61 -7.50
CA ARG A 627 22.86 -34.02 -7.70
C ARG A 627 23.15 -34.80 -6.42
N ARG A 628 23.27 -36.12 -6.61
CA ARG A 628 23.30 -37.15 -5.56
C ARG A 628 24.65 -37.37 -4.87
N THR A 629 25.73 -36.70 -5.28
CA THR A 629 27.10 -37.07 -4.85
C THR A 629 28.14 -35.96 -4.70
N LEU A 630 28.17 -34.89 -5.51
CA LEU A 630 29.27 -33.91 -5.49
C LEU A 630 28.80 -32.45 -5.56
N VAL A 631 29.35 -31.60 -4.69
CA VAL A 631 28.98 -30.16 -4.54
C VAL A 631 29.24 -29.34 -5.81
N ALA A 632 30.23 -29.72 -6.62
CA ALA A 632 30.54 -29.06 -7.89
C ALA A 632 29.37 -29.06 -8.90
N GLU A 633 28.41 -29.98 -8.76
CA GLU A 633 27.36 -30.23 -9.76
C GLU A 633 26.19 -29.21 -9.69
N GLY A 634 26.01 -28.49 -8.57
CA GLY A 634 24.94 -27.49 -8.44
C GLY A 634 25.13 -26.25 -9.33
N LYS A 635 26.39 -25.85 -9.56
CA LYS A 635 26.76 -24.81 -10.53
C LYS A 635 26.38 -25.21 -11.96
N GLU A 636 26.66 -26.46 -12.33
CA GLU A 636 26.38 -26.99 -13.66
C GLU A 636 24.88 -26.95 -14.02
N GLY A 637 23.98 -27.06 -13.02
CA GLY A 637 22.53 -26.97 -13.22
C GLY A 637 22.04 -25.61 -13.72
N PHE A 638 22.69 -24.51 -13.33
CA PHE A 638 22.36 -23.16 -13.81
C PHE A 638 23.15 -22.78 -15.07
N TYR A 639 24.47 -23.06 -15.08
CA TYR A 639 25.37 -22.61 -16.15
C TYR A 639 25.47 -23.57 -17.36
N ARG A 640 24.86 -24.76 -17.29
CA ARG A 640 24.66 -25.67 -18.44
C ARG A 640 23.23 -26.22 -18.47
N GLY A 641 22.78 -26.66 -19.65
CA GLY A 641 21.43 -27.23 -19.80
C GLY A 641 20.32 -26.16 -19.88
N ARG A 642 19.16 -26.46 -19.30
CA ARG A 642 17.89 -25.75 -19.55
C ARG A 642 17.95 -24.26 -19.26
N ILE A 643 18.44 -23.88 -18.07
CA ILE A 643 18.48 -22.48 -17.63
C ILE A 643 19.43 -21.68 -18.53
N ALA A 644 20.67 -22.18 -18.72
CA ALA A 644 21.65 -21.56 -19.62
C ALA A 644 21.13 -21.39 -21.05
N GLN A 645 20.45 -22.41 -21.59
CA GLN A 645 19.83 -22.35 -22.92
C GLN A 645 18.73 -21.27 -22.98
N ALA A 646 17.82 -21.21 -22.00
CA ALA A 646 16.76 -20.22 -21.96
C ALA A 646 17.27 -18.77 -21.80
N ILE A 647 18.37 -18.58 -21.05
CA ILE A 647 19.06 -17.27 -20.94
C ILE A 647 19.62 -16.86 -22.31
N VAL A 648 20.33 -17.75 -22.99
CA VAL A 648 20.95 -17.45 -24.29
C VAL A 648 19.89 -17.20 -25.37
N GLU A 649 18.82 -18.00 -25.41
CA GLU A 649 17.71 -17.81 -26.35
C GLU A 649 17.02 -16.44 -26.17
N VAL A 650 16.70 -16.04 -24.93
CA VAL A 650 16.01 -14.77 -24.70
C VAL A 650 16.94 -13.56 -24.93
N VAL A 651 18.22 -13.68 -24.59
CA VAL A 651 19.21 -12.61 -24.78
C VAL A 651 19.54 -12.42 -26.26
N GLN A 652 19.85 -13.50 -26.99
CA GLN A 652 20.18 -13.41 -28.42
C GLN A 652 18.96 -13.09 -29.29
N GLY A 653 17.76 -13.53 -28.89
CA GLY A 653 16.50 -13.13 -29.54
C GLY A 653 16.22 -11.62 -29.50
N LEU A 654 16.83 -10.89 -28.55
CA LEU A 654 16.79 -9.43 -28.45
C LEU A 654 18.03 -8.75 -29.07
N GLY A 655 18.92 -9.49 -29.73
CA GLY A 655 20.19 -9.00 -30.28
C GLY A 655 21.35 -8.91 -29.27
N GLY A 656 21.14 -9.38 -28.03
CA GLY A 656 22.15 -9.43 -26.99
C GLY A 656 23.26 -10.45 -27.23
N LEU A 657 24.31 -10.37 -26.41
CA LEU A 657 25.62 -10.93 -26.73
C LEU A 657 26.09 -12.10 -25.86
N ILE A 658 25.33 -12.51 -24.83
CA ILE A 658 25.65 -13.69 -24.00
C ILE A 658 25.58 -14.96 -24.86
N THR A 659 26.58 -15.83 -24.72
CA THR A 659 26.63 -17.17 -25.29
C THR A 659 26.64 -18.24 -24.19
N LEU A 660 26.41 -19.50 -24.57
CA LEU A 660 26.59 -20.63 -23.65
C LEU A 660 28.03 -20.73 -23.13
N ASP A 661 29.02 -20.24 -23.88
CA ASP A 661 30.43 -20.22 -23.47
C ASP A 661 30.72 -19.16 -22.39
N ASP A 662 30.07 -18.00 -22.46
CA ASP A 662 30.15 -16.96 -21.43
C ASP A 662 29.56 -17.47 -20.10
N LEU A 663 28.44 -18.19 -20.15
CA LEU A 663 27.84 -18.85 -18.99
C LEU A 663 28.73 -19.98 -18.45
N ALA A 664 29.21 -20.87 -19.31
CA ALA A 664 29.99 -22.05 -18.96
C ALA A 664 31.38 -21.77 -18.36
N HIS A 665 31.89 -20.55 -18.51
CA HIS A 665 33.16 -20.07 -17.93
C HIS A 665 32.98 -19.21 -16.68
N HIS A 666 31.74 -18.97 -16.23
CA HIS A 666 31.49 -18.17 -15.02
C HIS A 666 32.00 -18.87 -13.75
N HIS A 667 32.54 -18.08 -12.84
CA HIS A 667 32.99 -18.49 -11.51
C HIS A 667 33.03 -17.27 -10.58
N SER A 668 32.74 -17.48 -9.30
CA SER A 668 32.99 -16.47 -8.26
C SER A 668 34.49 -16.37 -7.96
N THR A 669 34.92 -15.26 -7.38
CA THR A 669 36.29 -15.09 -6.88
C THR A 669 36.30 -14.93 -5.36
N PHE A 670 37.19 -15.66 -4.69
CA PHE A 670 37.50 -15.47 -3.27
C PHE A 670 38.62 -14.46 -3.13
N GLU A 671 38.36 -13.39 -2.39
CA GLU A 671 39.18 -12.17 -2.40
C GLU A 671 39.57 -11.78 -0.97
N LYS A 672 40.67 -11.04 -0.85
CA LYS A 672 41.07 -10.46 0.45
C LYS A 672 40.17 -9.25 0.71
N PRO A 673 39.39 -9.20 1.81
CA PRO A 673 38.60 -8.03 2.14
C PRO A 673 39.50 -6.83 2.43
N ILE A 674 38.97 -5.64 2.17
CA ILE A 674 39.64 -4.35 2.47
C ILE A 674 39.12 -3.82 3.80
N THR A 675 39.94 -3.05 4.51
CA THR A 675 39.59 -2.54 5.84
C THR A 675 40.32 -1.24 6.17
N MET A 676 39.73 -0.42 7.04
CA MET A 676 40.40 0.65 7.77
C MET A 676 39.97 0.60 9.25
N ASN A 677 40.69 1.29 10.15
CA ASN A 677 40.37 1.30 11.58
C ASN A 677 39.66 2.58 11.99
N TYR A 678 38.34 2.53 12.12
CA TYR A 678 37.53 3.64 12.60
C TYR A 678 37.43 3.60 14.13
N ARG A 679 38.12 4.52 14.80
CA ARG A 679 38.04 4.75 16.26
C ARG A 679 38.27 3.48 17.12
N GLY A 680 39.18 2.60 16.69
CA GLY A 680 39.50 1.34 17.36
C GLY A 680 38.63 0.15 16.97
N TYR A 681 37.85 0.26 15.89
CA TYR A 681 37.08 -0.81 15.26
C TYR A 681 37.55 -0.98 13.81
N ASP A 682 37.75 -2.22 13.37
CA ASP A 682 38.14 -2.51 12.00
C ASP A 682 36.87 -2.67 11.16
N ILE A 683 36.68 -1.78 10.19
CA ILE A 683 35.53 -1.76 9.28
C ILE A 683 35.94 -2.47 7.99
N TRP A 684 35.28 -3.58 7.68
CA TRP A 684 35.60 -4.43 6.53
C TRP A 684 34.55 -4.29 5.43
N GLU A 685 35.04 -4.26 4.19
CA GLU A 685 34.25 -4.19 2.96
C GLU A 685 34.85 -5.15 1.91
N THR A 686 34.05 -5.52 0.91
CA THR A 686 34.56 -6.24 -0.27
C THR A 686 35.42 -5.31 -1.14
N PRO A 687 36.51 -5.80 -1.75
CA PRO A 687 37.36 -4.99 -2.63
C PRO A 687 36.64 -4.56 -3.93
N PRO A 688 37.25 -3.65 -4.70
CA PRO A 688 36.90 -3.44 -6.11
C PRO A 688 36.83 -4.77 -6.88
N ASN A 689 35.83 -5.03 -7.71
CA ASN A 689 34.90 -4.08 -8.35
C ASN A 689 33.72 -3.55 -7.49
N GLY A 690 33.56 -4.01 -6.24
CA GLY A 690 32.57 -3.48 -5.29
C GLY A 690 32.87 -2.04 -4.85
N GLN A 691 31.82 -1.25 -4.58
CA GLN A 691 31.97 0.16 -4.20
C GLN A 691 32.28 0.43 -2.71
N GLY A 692 32.58 -0.61 -1.92
CA GLY A 692 32.66 -0.53 -0.44
C GLY A 692 33.79 0.36 0.05
N ILE A 693 34.87 0.43 -0.74
CA ILE A 693 35.96 1.39 -0.56
C ILE A 693 35.48 2.85 -0.44
N THR A 694 34.35 3.23 -1.04
CA THR A 694 33.77 4.58 -0.90
C THR A 694 33.37 4.87 0.55
N ALA A 695 32.83 3.88 1.27
CA ALA A 695 32.48 4.02 2.68
C ALA A 695 33.73 4.14 3.56
N LEU A 696 34.72 3.27 3.33
CA LEU A 696 35.99 3.29 4.07
C LEU A 696 36.76 4.61 3.87
N MET A 697 36.81 5.14 2.64
CA MET A 697 37.41 6.45 2.34
C MET A 697 36.69 7.59 3.07
N ALA A 698 35.36 7.61 3.06
CA ALA A 698 34.59 8.62 3.78
C ALA A 698 34.80 8.52 5.31
N LEU A 699 34.89 7.30 5.87
CA LEU A 699 35.20 7.08 7.29
C LEU A 699 36.62 7.51 7.66
N GLU A 700 37.62 7.26 6.83
CA GLU A 700 38.98 7.75 7.09
C GLU A 700 39.09 9.27 6.94
N ILE A 701 38.30 9.91 6.06
CA ILE A 701 38.17 11.38 6.06
C ILE A 701 37.51 11.85 7.37
N LEU A 702 36.48 11.17 7.85
CA LEU A 702 35.74 11.50 9.09
C LEU A 702 36.50 11.18 10.39
N SER A 703 37.55 10.35 10.37
CA SER A 703 38.19 9.78 11.57
C SER A 703 38.76 10.83 12.53
N GLU A 704 39.40 11.88 12.01
CA GLU A 704 40.01 12.96 12.79
C GLU A 704 39.04 14.13 13.09
N PHE A 705 37.76 14.06 12.69
CA PHE A 705 36.73 15.02 13.11
C PHE A 705 36.05 14.59 14.41
N ASP A 706 35.84 15.55 15.31
CA ASP A 706 35.09 15.38 16.56
C ASP A 706 33.58 15.41 16.31
N LEU A 707 33.05 14.28 15.81
CA LEU A 707 31.63 14.10 15.58
C LEU A 707 30.83 13.97 16.90
N LYS A 708 31.48 13.76 18.05
CA LYS A 708 30.79 13.58 19.34
C LYS A 708 30.41 14.91 19.99
N ASN A 709 31.21 15.96 19.79
CA ASN A 709 30.86 17.32 20.18
C ASN A 709 30.04 18.06 19.10
N ALA A 710 29.94 17.53 17.88
CA ALA A 710 28.89 17.93 16.95
C ALA A 710 27.54 17.37 17.43
N THR A 711 26.52 18.23 17.58
CA THR A 711 25.18 17.77 17.98
C THR A 711 24.61 16.82 16.91
N TYR A 712 24.14 15.65 17.33
CA TYR A 712 23.56 14.66 16.41
C TYR A 712 22.47 15.29 15.54
N GLY A 713 22.58 15.10 14.22
CA GLY A 713 21.62 15.63 13.25
C GLY A 713 21.69 17.14 12.99
N SER A 714 22.66 17.88 13.56
CA SER A 714 22.87 19.30 13.21
C SER A 714 23.36 19.48 11.78
N ALA A 715 23.23 20.69 11.24
CA ALA A 715 23.73 21.01 9.90
C ALA A 715 25.24 20.79 9.79
N GLU A 716 26.01 21.11 10.83
CA GLU A 716 27.46 20.90 10.90
C GLU A 716 27.81 19.40 10.87
N HIS A 717 27.08 18.57 11.62
CA HIS A 717 27.22 17.11 11.57
C HIS A 717 26.92 16.57 10.16
N LEU A 718 25.76 16.90 9.59
CA LEU A 718 25.34 16.38 8.29
C LEU A 718 26.24 16.90 7.15
N HIS A 719 26.73 18.14 7.23
CA HIS A 719 27.69 18.72 6.28
C HIS A 719 29.00 17.93 6.22
N LEU A 720 29.57 17.53 7.36
CA LEU A 720 30.80 16.71 7.38
C LEU A 720 30.58 15.35 6.73
N ILE A 721 29.41 14.71 6.96
CA ILE A 721 29.01 13.48 6.28
C ILE A 721 28.89 13.71 4.76
N ILE A 722 28.21 14.78 4.33
CA ILE A 722 28.01 15.11 2.91
C ILE A 722 29.34 15.31 2.18
N GLU A 723 30.22 16.18 2.67
CA GLU A 723 31.45 16.51 1.94
C GLU A 723 32.45 15.34 1.91
N SER A 724 32.53 14.56 3.00
CA SER A 724 33.37 13.35 3.05
C SER A 724 32.90 12.29 2.05
N LEU A 725 31.58 12.11 1.91
CA LEU A 725 30.98 11.23 0.90
C LEU A 725 31.23 11.75 -0.53
N ARG A 726 31.01 13.05 -0.81
CA ARG A 726 31.22 13.63 -2.15
C ARG A 726 32.67 13.48 -2.61
N LEU A 727 33.64 13.69 -1.71
CA LEU A 727 35.06 13.50 -1.99
C LEU A 727 35.41 12.03 -2.27
N ALA A 728 34.84 11.09 -1.54
CA ALA A 728 35.03 9.66 -1.77
C ALA A 728 34.38 9.18 -3.09
N PHE A 729 33.15 9.64 -3.39
CA PHE A 729 32.46 9.31 -4.64
C PHE A 729 33.17 9.84 -5.90
N ALA A 730 33.82 11.01 -5.80
CA ALA A 730 34.59 11.56 -6.91
C ALA A 730 35.75 10.63 -7.31
N ASP A 731 36.54 10.15 -6.34
CA ASP A 731 37.67 9.25 -6.60
C ASP A 731 37.20 7.87 -7.06
N THR A 732 36.21 7.30 -6.36
CA THR A 732 35.78 5.92 -6.64
C THR A 732 35.06 5.78 -7.97
N ARG A 733 34.46 6.84 -8.51
CA ARG A 733 33.84 6.81 -9.85
C ARG A 733 34.83 6.80 -11.01
N GLU A 734 35.94 7.52 -10.89
CA GLU A 734 37.02 7.49 -11.89
C GLU A 734 37.78 6.15 -11.82
N HIS A 735 38.02 5.63 -10.60
CA HIS A 735 39.01 4.57 -10.39
C HIS A 735 38.48 3.16 -10.06
N VAL A 736 37.27 2.98 -9.51
CA VAL A 736 36.78 1.62 -9.16
C VAL A 736 36.20 0.90 -10.38
N THR A 737 36.71 -0.30 -10.64
CA THR A 737 36.27 -1.19 -11.73
C THR A 737 36.83 -2.60 -11.48
N ASP A 738 36.76 -3.47 -12.47
CA ASP A 738 37.39 -4.79 -12.48
C ASP A 738 38.92 -4.72 -12.31
N THR A 739 39.43 -5.34 -11.25
CA THR A 739 40.86 -5.40 -10.92
C THR A 739 41.66 -6.27 -11.88
N GLU A 740 41.02 -7.16 -12.66
CA GLU A 740 41.66 -7.90 -13.76
C GLU A 740 41.99 -6.98 -14.95
N HIS A 741 41.35 -5.81 -15.05
CA HIS A 741 41.49 -4.87 -16.17
C HIS A 741 42.15 -3.53 -15.78
N TYR A 742 42.15 -3.15 -14.50
CA TYR A 742 42.72 -1.89 -14.01
C TYR A 742 43.19 -1.98 -12.55
N ASN A 743 44.41 -1.49 -12.28
CA ASN A 743 44.97 -1.47 -10.93
C ASN A 743 44.38 -0.32 -10.09
N VAL A 744 43.28 -0.60 -9.38
CA VAL A 744 42.66 0.35 -8.45
C VAL A 744 43.61 0.65 -7.28
N PRO A 745 43.94 1.90 -6.95
CA PRO A 745 44.98 2.25 -5.96
C PRO A 745 44.47 2.16 -4.51
N VAL A 746 43.93 0.99 -4.13
CA VAL A 746 43.27 0.71 -2.83
C VAL A 746 44.11 1.15 -1.63
N GLU A 747 45.39 0.77 -1.59
CA GLU A 747 46.28 1.08 -0.46
C GLU A 747 46.51 2.60 -0.29
N LYS A 748 46.52 3.36 -1.40
CA LYS A 748 46.59 4.83 -1.34
C LYS A 748 45.26 5.43 -0.86
N PHE A 749 44.14 4.96 -1.40
CA PHE A 749 42.82 5.47 -1.04
C PHE A 749 42.47 5.26 0.45
N LEU A 750 43.00 4.21 1.07
CA LEU A 750 42.84 3.92 2.49
C LEU A 750 44.02 4.39 3.36
N SER A 751 44.92 5.23 2.82
CA SER A 751 46.04 5.80 3.56
C SER A 751 45.63 7.07 4.31
N LYS A 752 46.21 7.28 5.52
CA LYS A 752 45.94 8.47 6.34
C LYS A 752 46.41 9.75 5.67
N GLU A 753 47.53 9.68 4.96
CA GLU A 753 48.12 10.77 4.21
C GLU A 753 47.18 11.24 3.09
N TYR A 754 46.53 10.31 2.38
CA TYR A 754 45.54 10.66 1.38
C TYR A 754 44.24 11.18 2.00
N ALA A 755 43.75 10.57 3.07
CA ALA A 755 42.59 11.08 3.80
C ALA A 755 42.83 12.51 4.32
N GLU A 756 44.04 12.83 4.77
CA GLU A 756 44.47 14.19 5.08
C GLU A 756 44.47 15.13 3.87
N GLU A 757 44.96 14.71 2.69
CA GLU A 757 44.88 15.49 1.44
C GLU A 757 43.42 15.83 1.10
N ARG A 758 42.50 14.86 1.23
CA ARG A 758 41.06 15.09 0.97
C ARG A 758 40.41 15.94 2.06
N ARG A 759 40.72 15.73 3.34
CA ARG A 759 40.17 16.48 4.49
C ARG A 759 40.48 17.98 4.41
N LYS A 760 41.64 18.35 3.86
CA LYS A 760 42.06 19.75 3.60
C LYS A 760 41.17 20.47 2.57
N LEU A 761 40.27 19.77 1.88
CA LEU A 761 39.29 20.34 0.95
C LEU A 761 37.93 20.64 1.61
N ILE A 762 37.71 20.25 2.87
CA ILE A 762 36.44 20.50 3.58
C ILE A 762 36.54 21.85 4.32
N ASP A 763 35.78 22.84 3.87
CA ASP A 763 35.51 24.06 4.64
C ASP A 763 34.30 23.78 5.55
N ILE A 764 34.54 23.68 6.86
CA ILE A 764 33.52 23.35 7.87
C ILE A 764 32.30 24.29 7.91
N SER A 765 32.37 25.43 7.21
CA SER A 765 31.29 26.42 7.12
C SER A 765 30.58 26.43 5.77
N LYS A 766 31.07 25.68 4.76
CA LYS A 766 30.68 25.87 3.36
C LYS A 766 30.86 24.65 2.47
N ALA A 767 29.84 24.33 1.69
CA ALA A 767 29.85 23.26 0.68
C ALA A 767 30.77 23.58 -0.51
N GLN A 768 31.50 22.58 -1.00
CA GLN A 768 32.33 22.69 -2.20
C GLN A 768 31.49 22.76 -3.48
N ALA A 769 31.78 23.76 -4.31
CA ALA A 769 30.98 24.12 -5.47
C ALA A 769 31.27 23.28 -6.74
N ASP A 770 32.52 22.81 -6.91
CA ASP A 770 32.99 22.05 -8.08
C ASP A 770 33.71 20.75 -7.63
N VAL A 771 32.93 19.78 -7.16
CA VAL A 771 33.37 18.38 -7.10
C VAL A 771 33.17 17.82 -8.51
N LYS A 772 34.25 17.59 -9.24
CA LYS A 772 34.20 17.15 -10.65
C LYS A 772 33.71 15.72 -10.79
N THR A 773 32.79 15.48 -11.73
CA THR A 773 32.04 14.21 -11.81
C THR A 773 31.62 13.83 -13.22
N GLY A 774 31.59 12.53 -13.50
CA GLY A 774 30.78 11.92 -14.57
C GLY A 774 29.44 11.37 -14.07
N HIS A 775 28.52 11.06 -15.00
CA HIS A 775 27.17 10.54 -14.71
C HIS A 775 27.13 9.01 -14.59
N PRO A 776 26.60 8.50 -13.47
CA PRO A 776 25.65 7.36 -13.45
C PRO A 776 24.21 7.84 -13.20
N PHE A 777 23.27 6.90 -13.01
CA PHE A 777 21.83 7.19 -12.84
C PHE A 777 21.25 6.66 -11.51
N THR A 778 20.24 7.36 -11.01
CA THR A 778 19.72 7.29 -9.63
C THR A 778 18.75 6.13 -9.32
N SER A 779 19.12 4.85 -9.46
CA SER A 779 18.44 3.78 -8.70
C SER A 779 19.12 2.42 -8.82
N SER A 780 19.11 1.67 -7.72
CA SER A 780 19.41 0.25 -7.71
C SER A 780 18.81 -0.44 -6.50
N ASP A 781 18.33 -1.64 -6.75
CA ASP A 781 17.44 -2.44 -5.94
C ASP A 781 18.20 -3.72 -5.62
N THR A 782 18.21 -4.06 -4.35
CA THR A 782 19.17 -4.97 -3.75
C THR A 782 18.55 -5.43 -2.46
N VAL A 783 18.74 -6.69 -2.07
CA VAL A 783 18.45 -7.13 -0.70
C VAL A 783 19.75 -7.30 0.06
N TYR A 784 19.86 -6.65 1.21
CA TYR A 784 20.90 -6.90 2.21
C TYR A 784 20.29 -7.65 3.39
N PHE A 785 21.02 -8.63 3.91
CA PHE A 785 20.66 -9.34 5.12
C PHE A 785 21.91 -9.86 5.84
N CYS A 786 21.77 -10.15 7.13
CA CYS A 786 22.85 -10.75 7.91
C CYS A 786 22.39 -11.84 8.85
N VAL A 787 23.35 -12.71 9.18
CA VAL A 787 23.19 -13.84 10.09
C VAL A 787 24.39 -13.90 11.03
N VAL A 788 24.15 -14.21 12.30
CA VAL A 788 25.17 -14.66 13.26
C VAL A 788 24.69 -15.95 13.90
N ASP A 789 25.55 -16.97 13.94
CA ASP A 789 25.21 -18.32 14.45
C ASP A 789 25.68 -18.59 15.89
N ALA A 790 25.30 -19.75 16.43
CA ALA A 790 25.63 -20.20 17.79
C ALA A 790 27.14 -20.35 18.06
N GLN A 791 27.94 -20.53 17.01
CA GLN A 791 29.41 -20.64 17.10
C GLN A 791 30.07 -19.26 17.06
N GLY A 792 29.30 -18.21 16.73
CA GLY A 792 29.75 -16.84 16.57
C GLY A 792 30.25 -16.50 15.17
N ASN A 793 30.09 -17.38 14.18
CA ASN A 793 30.37 -17.03 12.80
C ASN A 793 29.33 -16.01 12.31
N ALA A 794 29.71 -15.14 11.40
CA ALA A 794 28.79 -14.15 10.83
C ALA A 794 28.87 -14.14 9.30
N CYS A 795 27.70 -14.01 8.68
CA CYS A 795 27.56 -13.83 7.24
C CYS A 795 26.88 -12.49 6.99
N SER A 796 27.58 -11.59 6.30
CA SER A 796 27.06 -10.33 5.77
C SER A 796 26.89 -10.54 4.26
N PHE A 797 25.64 -10.65 3.79
CA PHE A 797 25.34 -11.17 2.46
C PHE A 797 24.31 -10.28 1.75
N ILE A 798 24.50 -10.12 0.43
CA ILE A 798 23.76 -9.13 -0.33
C ILE A 798 23.64 -9.53 -1.81
N ASN A 799 22.43 -9.43 -2.37
CA ASN A 799 22.07 -9.97 -3.69
C ASN A 799 21.16 -8.98 -4.45
N SER A 800 21.28 -8.88 -5.77
CA SER A 800 20.58 -7.83 -6.54
C SER A 800 20.51 -8.10 -8.05
N ASN A 801 19.37 -7.74 -8.67
CA ASN A 801 19.19 -7.68 -10.13
C ASN A 801 19.69 -6.36 -10.76
N TYR A 802 20.52 -5.60 -10.05
CA TYR A 802 20.84 -4.18 -10.23
C TYR A 802 19.67 -3.22 -10.05
N HIS A 803 18.72 -3.11 -10.98
CA HIS A 803 17.62 -2.12 -10.89
C HIS A 803 16.24 -2.77 -11.02
N ARG A 804 15.45 -2.73 -9.96
CA ARG A 804 14.10 -3.28 -9.84
C ARG A 804 14.06 -4.74 -10.34
N PHE A 805 13.25 -5.07 -11.35
CA PHE A 805 13.28 -6.37 -12.06
C PHE A 805 14.49 -6.54 -13.01
N GLY A 806 15.58 -5.82 -12.79
CA GLY A 806 16.79 -5.76 -13.62
C GLY A 806 16.56 -5.15 -14.99
N SER A 807 16.70 -5.98 -16.02
CA SER A 807 16.36 -5.62 -17.40
C SER A 807 14.87 -5.75 -17.69
N GLY A 808 14.09 -6.40 -16.81
CA GLY A 808 12.73 -6.88 -17.10
C GLY A 808 12.68 -8.11 -18.01
N ILE A 809 13.81 -8.52 -18.60
CA ILE A 809 13.91 -9.69 -19.49
C ILE A 809 13.86 -10.96 -18.64
N ALA A 810 12.85 -11.81 -18.85
CA ALA A 810 12.75 -13.09 -18.16
C ALA A 810 13.03 -14.27 -19.13
N PRO A 811 13.98 -15.18 -18.81
CA PRO A 811 14.10 -16.44 -19.53
C PRO A 811 12.81 -17.26 -19.42
N ARG A 812 12.39 -17.87 -20.52
CA ARG A 812 11.11 -18.58 -20.59
C ARG A 812 11.08 -19.77 -19.62
N GLY A 813 10.05 -19.85 -18.79
CA GLY A 813 9.84 -20.99 -17.89
C GLY A 813 10.89 -21.10 -16.77
N CYS A 814 11.56 -20.02 -16.40
CA CYS A 814 12.63 -20.02 -15.39
C CYS A 814 12.27 -19.24 -14.12
N GLY A 815 11.24 -18.38 -14.13
CA GLY A 815 10.72 -17.71 -12.94
C GLY A 815 11.62 -16.64 -12.31
N PHE A 816 12.65 -16.17 -13.01
CA PHE A 816 13.47 -15.02 -12.60
C PHE A 816 13.69 -14.05 -13.77
N THR A 817 14.01 -12.79 -13.47
CA THR A 817 14.45 -11.82 -14.49
C THR A 817 15.99 -11.68 -14.48
N LEU A 818 16.54 -11.27 -15.62
CA LEU A 818 17.98 -11.02 -15.80
C LEU A 818 18.34 -9.60 -15.34
N GLN A 819 19.45 -9.45 -14.63
CA GLN A 819 19.95 -8.14 -14.21
C GLN A 819 20.36 -7.22 -15.38
N ASN A 820 20.36 -5.92 -15.15
CA ASN A 820 20.90 -4.91 -16.07
C ASN A 820 22.24 -4.32 -15.59
N ARG A 821 23.03 -5.08 -14.83
CA ARG A 821 24.26 -4.65 -14.13
C ARG A 821 25.27 -3.90 -15.00
N GLY A 822 25.41 -4.29 -16.26
CA GLY A 822 26.28 -3.65 -17.25
C GLY A 822 25.96 -2.18 -17.49
N GLY A 823 24.78 -1.69 -17.09
CA GLY A 823 24.44 -0.27 -17.06
C GLY A 823 25.25 0.57 -16.07
N ASN A 824 26.19 -0.03 -15.32
CA ASN A 824 27.24 0.67 -14.59
C ASN A 824 28.50 0.95 -15.44
N PHE A 825 28.66 0.37 -16.64
CA PHE A 825 29.78 0.70 -17.52
C PHE A 825 29.59 2.06 -18.19
N PHE A 826 30.69 2.80 -18.34
CA PHE A 826 30.71 4.03 -19.10
C PHE A 826 30.90 3.76 -20.60
N MET A 827 30.11 4.39 -21.46
CA MET A 827 30.35 4.42 -22.91
C MET A 827 31.42 5.48 -23.26
N LYS A 828 32.54 5.46 -22.54
CA LYS A 828 33.59 6.50 -22.56
C LYS A 828 34.95 5.86 -22.79
N LYS A 829 35.51 6.07 -23.99
CA LYS A 829 36.79 5.48 -24.39
C LYS A 829 37.92 5.97 -23.46
N GLY A 830 38.69 5.03 -22.91
CA GLY A 830 39.80 5.30 -22.00
C GLY A 830 39.43 5.42 -20.51
N HIS A 831 38.15 5.48 -20.14
CA HIS A 831 37.74 5.44 -18.73
C HIS A 831 38.02 4.05 -18.13
N PRO A 832 38.56 3.92 -16.89
CA PRO A 832 38.84 2.62 -16.29
C PRO A 832 37.63 1.68 -16.28
N ASN A 833 36.45 2.22 -15.95
CA ASN A 833 35.18 1.50 -15.98
C ASN A 833 34.43 1.59 -17.34
N CYS A 834 35.15 1.66 -18.46
CA CYS A 834 34.56 1.54 -19.81
C CYS A 834 34.04 0.12 -20.07
N TYR A 835 32.99 -0.01 -20.92
CA TYR A 835 32.58 -1.29 -21.51
C TYR A 835 33.77 -2.03 -22.13
N GLY A 836 33.83 -3.35 -21.92
CA GLY A 836 34.83 -4.24 -22.49
C GLY A 836 34.48 -5.71 -22.29
N PRO A 837 35.15 -6.64 -22.99
CA PRO A 837 34.81 -8.06 -23.02
C PRO A 837 35.33 -8.84 -21.80
N ARG A 838 34.58 -9.83 -21.33
CA ARG A 838 34.88 -10.65 -20.13
C ARG A 838 35.37 -9.79 -18.94
N LYS A 839 34.62 -8.73 -18.63
CA LYS A 839 34.93 -7.71 -17.63
C LYS A 839 33.75 -7.49 -16.68
N ARG A 840 33.99 -7.28 -15.40
CA ARG A 840 32.98 -6.84 -14.42
C ARG A 840 32.81 -5.32 -14.46
N SER A 841 31.59 -4.82 -14.26
CA SER A 841 31.37 -3.38 -14.08
C SER A 841 31.74 -2.93 -12.66
N TYR A 842 31.91 -1.62 -12.45
CA TYR A 842 31.68 -1.00 -11.13
C TYR A 842 30.39 -1.57 -10.54
N HIS A 843 30.43 -1.94 -9.26
CA HIS A 843 29.39 -2.75 -8.67
C HIS A 843 28.83 -2.12 -7.40
N THR A 844 27.51 -1.90 -7.39
CA THR A 844 26.86 -1.17 -6.31
C THR A 844 26.67 -1.99 -5.04
N ILE A 845 26.46 -3.30 -5.15
CA ILE A 845 26.32 -4.22 -4.00
C ILE A 845 27.55 -4.12 -3.08
N ILE A 846 27.34 -3.89 -1.78
CA ILE A 846 28.40 -3.96 -0.74
C ILE A 846 27.91 -4.60 0.58
N PRO A 847 28.55 -5.67 1.11
CA PRO A 847 28.34 -6.19 2.46
C PRO A 847 29.38 -5.65 3.44
N GLY A 848 28.94 -5.11 4.58
CA GLY A 848 29.80 -4.62 5.64
C GLY A 848 29.99 -5.62 6.81
N MET A 849 31.18 -5.62 7.42
CA MET A 849 31.46 -6.38 8.64
C MET A 849 32.34 -5.53 9.59
N ILE A 850 32.13 -5.63 10.90
CA ILE A 850 32.95 -4.92 11.91
C ILE A 850 33.62 -5.92 12.84
N THR A 851 34.92 -5.76 13.08
CA THR A 851 35.65 -6.43 14.18
C THR A 851 36.23 -5.44 15.17
N LYS A 852 36.58 -5.91 16.36
CA LYS A 852 37.33 -5.15 17.37
C LYS A 852 38.42 -6.02 17.97
N GLY A 853 39.68 -5.74 17.64
CA GLY A 853 40.81 -6.55 18.10
C GLY A 853 40.76 -8.00 17.57
N GLY A 854 40.23 -8.18 16.36
CA GLY A 854 40.02 -9.49 15.74
C GLY A 854 38.74 -10.24 16.16
N GLU A 855 38.05 -9.82 17.22
CA GLU A 855 36.74 -10.38 17.59
C GLU A 855 35.61 -9.75 16.76
N LEU A 856 34.59 -10.54 16.41
CA LEU A 856 33.36 -10.04 15.77
C LEU A 856 32.67 -8.98 16.65
N TYR A 857 32.50 -7.77 16.11
CA TYR A 857 31.55 -6.79 16.63
C TYR A 857 30.20 -6.89 15.92
N GLY A 858 30.14 -7.14 14.61
CA GLY A 858 28.88 -7.43 13.92
C GLY A 858 28.85 -7.26 12.39
N PRO A 859 28.03 -8.03 11.65
CA PRO A 859 27.68 -7.75 10.26
C PRO A 859 26.64 -6.61 10.14
N PHE A 860 26.79 -5.76 9.11
CA PHE A 860 25.90 -4.63 8.84
C PHE A 860 25.81 -4.32 7.34
N GLY A 861 24.73 -3.67 6.92
CA GLY A 861 24.62 -3.13 5.57
C GLY A 861 23.31 -2.37 5.35
N VAL A 862 23.26 -1.52 4.32
CA VAL A 862 22.10 -0.65 4.00
C VAL A 862 21.84 -0.65 2.49
N MET A 863 20.96 -1.54 2.00
CA MET A 863 20.70 -1.73 0.57
C MET A 863 20.16 -0.45 -0.11
N GLY A 864 20.50 -0.20 -1.40
CA GLY A 864 19.95 0.94 -2.15
C GLY A 864 20.86 1.58 -3.21
N GLY A 865 21.62 0.83 -3.99
CA GLY A 865 22.49 1.40 -5.03
C GLY A 865 23.57 2.33 -4.46
N PHE A 866 23.70 3.54 -5.02
CA PHE A 866 24.62 4.57 -4.52
C PHE A 866 24.28 5.09 -3.11
N MET A 867 23.13 4.74 -2.52
CA MET A 867 22.87 4.97 -1.10
C MET A 867 23.73 4.06 -0.20
N GLN A 868 24.21 2.90 -0.68
CA GLN A 868 24.87 1.90 0.18
C GLN A 868 26.08 2.46 0.97
N PRO A 869 27.10 3.10 0.38
CA PRO A 869 28.18 3.69 1.16
C PRO A 869 27.71 4.79 2.13
N GLN A 870 26.68 5.54 1.73
CA GLN A 870 26.13 6.65 2.51
C GLN A 870 25.41 6.12 3.75
N GLY A 871 24.65 5.02 3.59
CA GLY A 871 24.01 4.29 4.67
C GLY A 871 25.04 3.61 5.58
N HIS A 872 26.09 2.99 5.01
CA HIS A 872 27.18 2.37 5.76
C HIS A 872 27.89 3.38 6.66
N VAL A 873 28.30 4.54 6.12
CA VAL A 873 28.87 5.64 6.90
C VAL A 873 27.91 6.10 7.99
N GLN A 874 26.64 6.35 7.66
CA GLN A 874 25.64 6.83 8.64
C GLN A 874 25.41 5.83 9.78
N VAL A 875 25.24 4.53 9.52
CA VAL A 875 25.02 3.55 10.61
C VAL A 875 26.27 3.30 11.45
N ILE A 876 27.47 3.36 10.86
CA ILE A 876 28.73 3.24 11.60
C ILE A 876 28.92 4.43 12.54
N VAL A 877 28.69 5.66 12.06
CA VAL A 877 28.74 6.87 12.88
C VAL A 877 27.68 6.84 13.98
N ASN A 878 26.43 6.46 13.65
CA ASN A 878 25.36 6.29 14.64
C ASN A 878 25.76 5.33 15.78
N MET A 879 26.34 4.16 15.47
CA MET A 879 26.74 3.17 16.46
C MET A 879 28.03 3.55 17.24
N LEU A 880 29.08 4.01 16.55
CA LEU A 880 30.43 4.14 17.13
C LEU A 880 30.74 5.55 17.66
N ASP A 881 30.15 6.59 17.07
CA ASP A 881 30.22 7.95 17.61
C ASP A 881 29.11 8.23 18.61
N PHE A 882 27.85 8.05 18.20
CA PHE A 882 26.68 8.41 19.01
C PHE A 882 26.18 7.29 19.93
N GLY A 883 26.77 6.10 19.88
CA GLY A 883 26.48 5.01 20.82
C GLY A 883 25.10 4.36 20.65
N MET A 884 24.47 4.53 19.47
CA MET A 884 23.15 3.97 19.19
C MET A 884 23.19 2.44 19.09
N ASP A 885 22.13 1.78 19.56
CA ASP A 885 21.94 0.35 19.33
C ASP A 885 21.57 0.05 17.86
N PRO A 886 21.65 -1.22 17.40
CA PRO A 886 21.35 -1.63 16.03
C PRO A 886 19.99 -1.19 15.48
N GLN A 887 18.94 -1.09 16.29
CA GLN A 887 17.63 -0.62 15.84
C GLN A 887 17.57 0.91 15.84
N ALA A 888 18.07 1.57 16.87
CA ALA A 888 18.15 3.03 16.93
C ALA A 888 18.98 3.62 15.77
N ALA A 889 20.12 3.00 15.45
CA ALA A 889 20.99 3.38 14.34
C ALA A 889 20.33 3.22 12.95
N LEU A 890 19.33 2.33 12.84
CA LEU A 890 18.54 2.12 11.62
C LEU A 890 17.31 3.03 11.55
N ASP A 891 16.58 3.21 12.65
CA ASP A 891 15.36 4.04 12.72
C ASP A 891 15.68 5.53 12.51
N ALA A 892 16.90 5.95 12.85
CA ALA A 892 17.51 7.24 12.57
C ALA A 892 17.15 7.82 11.17
N PRO A 893 16.72 9.09 11.06
CA PRO A 893 16.57 9.79 9.79
C PRO A 893 17.91 9.93 9.05
N ARG A 894 17.91 9.73 7.74
CA ARG A 894 19.10 9.75 6.88
C ARG A 894 19.06 10.92 5.89
N LEU A 895 20.25 11.23 5.38
CA LEU A 895 20.41 11.91 4.10
C LEU A 895 20.77 10.91 3.01
N CYS A 896 20.43 11.25 1.77
CA CYS A 896 20.93 10.60 0.56
C CYS A 896 21.34 11.69 -0.43
N ILE A 897 22.64 11.77 -0.74
CA ILE A 897 23.13 12.51 -1.88
C ILE A 897 22.75 11.69 -3.12
N MET A 898 21.91 12.22 -4.00
CA MET A 898 21.51 11.52 -5.21
C MET A 898 22.73 11.33 -6.12
N ASP A 899 22.91 10.10 -6.61
CA ASP A 899 24.15 9.63 -7.25
C ASP A 899 25.42 9.87 -6.41
N GLY A 900 25.34 10.05 -5.08
CA GLY A 900 26.51 10.35 -4.24
C GLY A 900 27.14 11.73 -4.47
N ILE A 901 26.62 12.54 -5.39
CA ILE A 901 27.28 13.78 -5.86
C ILE A 901 26.35 15.00 -6.10
N SER A 902 25.05 14.78 -6.31
CA SER A 902 24.15 15.77 -6.94
C SER A 902 23.28 16.51 -5.92
N GLU A 903 21.95 16.45 -6.05
CA GLU A 903 21.02 17.01 -5.07
C GLU A 903 20.93 16.11 -3.83
N ILE A 904 20.84 16.71 -2.65
CA ILE A 904 20.80 16.02 -1.37
C ILE A 904 19.35 15.97 -0.87
N TYR A 905 18.87 14.76 -0.63
CA TYR A 905 17.54 14.45 -0.15
C TYR A 905 17.63 14.10 1.35
N PHE A 906 16.58 14.39 2.11
CA PHE A 906 16.51 14.18 3.57
C PHE A 906 15.20 13.51 3.96
N GLU A 907 15.22 12.70 5.02
CA GLU A 907 14.02 12.06 5.56
C GLU A 907 13.25 12.93 6.57
N GLU A 908 11.95 12.68 6.67
CA GLU A 908 11.13 13.13 7.80
C GLU A 908 11.78 12.77 9.15
N GLY A 909 12.01 13.79 9.97
CA GLY A 909 12.80 13.72 11.20
C GLY A 909 14.01 14.67 11.19
N ILE A 910 14.53 15.00 10.01
CA ILE A 910 15.46 16.13 9.83
C ILE A 910 14.63 17.41 9.74
N THR A 911 14.94 18.41 10.57
CA THR A 911 14.16 19.65 10.69
C THR A 911 14.43 20.59 9.53
N GLN A 912 13.42 21.38 9.13
CA GLN A 912 13.59 22.36 8.05
C GLN A 912 14.69 23.38 8.34
N GLU A 913 14.86 23.78 9.61
CA GLU A 913 15.95 24.65 10.06
C GLU A 913 17.34 24.09 9.72
N VAL A 914 17.54 22.77 9.81
CA VAL A 914 18.79 22.10 9.41
C VAL A 914 18.94 22.04 7.88
N ILE A 915 17.85 21.81 7.14
CA ILE A 915 17.86 21.79 5.66
C ILE A 915 18.17 23.19 5.11
N ASP A 916 17.51 24.23 5.63
CA ASP A 916 17.74 25.62 5.27
C ASP A 916 19.16 26.07 5.69
N ARG A 917 19.67 25.63 6.85
CA ARG A 917 21.04 25.89 7.27
C ARG A 917 22.08 25.24 6.35
N LEU A 918 21.86 24.00 5.89
CA LEU A 918 22.71 23.34 4.90
C LEU A 918 22.67 24.09 3.54
N LYS A 919 21.50 24.58 3.15
CA LYS A 919 21.31 25.42 1.95
C LYS A 919 22.08 26.75 2.04
N ASP A 920 22.08 27.40 3.20
CA ASP A 920 22.89 28.60 3.48
C ASP A 920 24.39 28.33 3.41
N MET A 921 24.83 27.13 3.80
CA MET A 921 26.22 26.66 3.60
C MET A 921 26.53 26.37 2.12
N GLY A 922 25.55 26.41 1.22
CA GLY A 922 25.71 26.24 -0.23
C GLY A 922 25.39 24.84 -0.75
N HIS A 923 24.83 23.94 0.07
CA HIS A 923 24.43 22.61 -0.38
C HIS A 923 23.25 22.67 -1.35
N ARG A 924 23.28 21.83 -2.39
CA ARG A 924 22.14 21.64 -3.31
C ARG A 924 21.17 20.67 -2.65
N VAL A 925 20.17 21.20 -1.95
CA VAL A 925 19.19 20.42 -1.18
C VAL A 925 17.82 20.44 -1.85
N ARG A 926 17.12 19.29 -1.86
CA ARG A 926 15.69 19.27 -2.16
C ARG A 926 14.95 20.04 -1.05
N SER A 927 14.00 20.88 -1.42
CA SER A 927 13.38 21.89 -0.53
C SER A 927 12.80 21.35 0.77
N ASP A 928 12.19 20.16 0.73
CA ASP A 928 11.37 19.57 1.79
C ASP A 928 11.83 18.14 2.10
N ALA A 929 11.72 17.73 3.36
CA ALA A 929 12.00 16.37 3.81
C ALA A 929 10.95 15.34 3.32
N LEU A 930 11.40 14.16 2.91
CA LEU A 930 10.59 13.13 2.25
C LEU A 930 9.81 12.26 3.24
N ARG A 931 8.60 11.88 2.84
CA ARG A 931 7.58 11.23 3.70
C ARG A 931 6.94 10.03 3.02
N GLY A 932 6.24 9.21 3.80
CA GLY A 932 5.38 8.14 3.27
C GLY A 932 6.11 7.20 2.30
N TRP A 933 5.56 7.04 1.09
CA TRP A 933 6.17 6.19 0.08
C TRP A 933 7.55 6.69 -0.38
N GLU A 934 7.80 7.99 -0.52
CA GLU A 934 9.15 8.50 -0.88
C GLU A 934 10.22 8.14 0.16
N ARG A 935 9.85 7.94 1.43
CA ARG A 935 10.75 7.44 2.49
C ARG A 935 11.01 5.93 2.36
N THR A 936 10.06 5.19 1.81
CA THR A 936 10.05 3.71 1.68
C THR A 936 10.70 3.22 0.39
N LEU A 937 10.61 4.03 -0.67
CA LEU A 937 10.97 3.70 -2.04
C LEU A 937 12.41 4.12 -2.38
N TYR A 938 13.33 3.17 -2.18
CA TYR A 938 14.67 3.11 -2.78
C TYR A 938 15.71 4.20 -2.38
N ILE A 939 15.29 5.42 -2.03
CA ILE A 939 16.18 6.59 -1.85
C ILE A 939 17.09 6.46 -0.62
N PHE A 940 16.54 6.19 0.56
CA PHE A 940 17.28 6.15 1.84
C PHE A 940 17.69 4.73 2.25
N GLY A 941 17.41 3.75 1.39
CA GLY A 941 17.75 2.35 1.58
C GLY A 941 17.03 1.65 2.72
N ARG A 942 17.36 0.37 2.91
CA ARG A 942 16.86 -0.48 4.01
C ARG A 942 18.04 -1.20 4.64
N GLY A 943 18.29 -0.98 5.93
CA GLY A 943 19.41 -1.58 6.64
C GLY A 943 19.05 -2.79 7.51
N GLN A 944 20.05 -3.64 7.74
CA GLN A 944 19.98 -4.76 8.68
C GLN A 944 21.31 -4.78 9.46
N ILE A 945 21.24 -4.97 10.78
CA ILE A 945 22.42 -4.94 11.65
C ILE A 945 22.28 -6.01 12.73
N ILE A 946 23.33 -6.80 12.96
CA ILE A 946 23.48 -7.62 14.16
C ILE A 946 24.81 -7.24 14.80
N THR A 947 24.82 -6.91 16.08
CA THR A 947 26.03 -6.74 16.88
C THR A 947 26.17 -7.84 17.92
N ARG A 948 27.42 -8.13 18.32
CA ARG A 948 27.78 -9.15 19.30
C ARG A 948 28.60 -8.51 20.42
N SER A 949 28.15 -8.70 21.65
CA SER A 949 28.85 -8.24 22.85
C SER A 949 30.01 -9.18 23.23
N HIS A 950 30.93 -8.69 24.07
CA HIS A 950 31.98 -9.51 24.69
C HIS A 950 31.44 -10.70 25.51
N ALA A 951 30.18 -10.63 25.96
CA ALA A 951 29.49 -11.71 26.67
C ALA A 951 28.80 -12.73 25.72
N GLY A 952 29.01 -12.61 24.40
CA GLY A 952 28.38 -13.46 23.38
C GLY A 952 26.95 -13.08 23.02
N VAL A 953 26.26 -12.28 23.84
CA VAL A 953 24.89 -11.80 23.57
C VAL A 953 24.85 -11.01 22.26
N LEU A 954 23.91 -11.39 21.40
CA LEU A 954 23.59 -10.77 20.12
C LEU A 954 22.51 -9.70 20.32
N CYS A 955 22.61 -8.60 19.59
CA CYS A 955 21.65 -7.50 19.55
C CYS A 955 21.39 -7.16 18.07
N ALA A 956 20.14 -7.17 17.63
CA ALA A 956 19.79 -7.11 16.21
C ALA A 956 18.69 -6.07 15.91
N GLY A 957 18.78 -5.42 14.75
CA GLY A 957 17.83 -4.44 14.26
C GLY A 957 17.52 -4.63 12.77
N SER A 958 16.29 -4.27 12.39
CA SER A 958 15.78 -4.29 11.01
C SER A 958 15.05 -2.99 10.71
N ASP A 959 15.40 -2.38 9.59
CA ASP A 959 14.87 -1.09 9.16
C ASP A 959 13.35 -1.11 8.93
N GLY A 960 12.64 -0.14 9.53
CA GLY A 960 11.20 0.08 9.34
C GLY A 960 10.77 0.55 7.96
N ARG A 961 11.72 0.85 7.05
CA ARG A 961 11.48 1.22 5.63
C ARG A 961 11.21 0.02 4.71
N GLY A 962 11.08 -1.19 5.27
CA GLY A 962 10.66 -2.40 4.57
C GLY A 962 9.73 -3.26 5.43
N ASP A 963 9.12 -4.29 4.82
CA ASP A 963 8.23 -5.23 5.53
C ASP A 963 8.97 -6.10 6.58
N GLY A 964 10.30 -6.21 6.46
CA GLY A 964 11.20 -7.12 7.16
C GLY A 964 11.27 -7.05 8.69
N CYS A 965 12.04 -7.96 9.27
CA CYS A 965 12.31 -8.01 10.70
C CYS A 965 13.69 -8.59 11.03
N ALA A 966 14.08 -8.40 12.29
CA ALA A 966 15.13 -9.17 12.92
C ALA A 966 14.48 -10.22 13.85
N LEU A 967 15.08 -11.40 13.94
CA LEU A 967 14.71 -12.47 14.86
C LEU A 967 15.98 -13.07 15.47
N GLY A 968 15.86 -13.65 16.66
CA GLY A 968 16.93 -14.39 17.33
C GLY A 968 16.35 -15.33 18.37
N TRP A 969 17.17 -16.20 18.96
CA TRP A 969 16.72 -17.05 20.07
C TRP A 969 17.76 -17.25 21.17
N VAL A 970 17.25 -17.83 22.26
CA VAL A 970 17.88 -18.16 23.54
C VAL A 970 17.59 -19.62 23.85
#